data_AF-A0A7X8UV66-F1
#
_entry.id   AF-A0A7X8UV66-F1
#
_cell.length_a   1.000
_cell.length_b   1.000
_cell.length_c   1.000
_cell.angle_alpha   90.00
_cell.angle_beta   90.00
_cell.angle_gamma   90.00
#
_symmetry.space_group_name_H-M   'P 1'
#
loop_
_entity.id
_entity.type
_entity.pdbx_description
1 polymer ?
#
loop_
_entity_poly.entity_id
_entity_poly.type
_entity_poly.pdbx_seq_one_letter_code
_entity_poly.pdbx_strand_id
1 'polypeptide(L)'
;AITQAAPLYPNTTIIENGEAQAIIVTPDDRDWQALGEELAQAIAEVAGCSPAVKTASELGDEDLYEINAIVLGSIVNNRRLLYSYSHSQLFADDYYPGSSGYDVRSIHDPWGTSKNIISIGASDIEGARAGVAALIKKFGDGGSRLVIPRILEVHLTGEAQRREGRHFTAELGDEYIEQQKNEAESGLKAGIHTGLFGQARKVGALYALTRKPDYARVFVWLIRRAKAHYDTKPGTYGGPWGMDSDFAIYSVMPAWDEVEEDPSLTDQDRLDVSRILFDWVSEVGVAGRARGPKVRYNHQTFPALGLTYAGHYFAKHYQVIEAHEWLNIAANTFAVQIDTDKAHCDCNAYQWLTLHHTILYSLATQNLKYFENGNMRRNAEYAIHTMNNLGFQVAYGDIGHWGIIGIESYILQIAEWYYRDGRARWVFDKKMAIRNLTATSQYRTCQVEPVSPEDLSGATVWPLAELWYKSFLDESGIPFDRTVDKIIFREGFDPNDQYLLLDGLSISGHGHKDGNSILAWSQNNRVWLTDGDYIKALPKFHNGVLVLRDGQSATMPPAVELVSFSDLPSTAVSRTVKCNYAGADWMRNIVWLKGRVFLVLDHMEAKTDGEFSFRAVWQTIGEVDHQGSVLDINQKGQFARLAMTDDISTLLHDDPALGKNWAAYPHATEPIIRVFQGVLAQDMKQGDTAYLFTALHASGDKPSPAGLRRVAPNAAVLTGDGEPVLLVSPSPTHREVLPGLIQGDAELFVVSPSRLVAVGATRLDVQGVTQTFPIPTDVEIDFCSHTRTQMPTRRSANKAPESPIQDAVPVSVTAAALFKAIDDLLAKMADPAKAEVSGPSAPAVTQLWQFSTEATELGRLDSFTCLDAADIDADGSDEIFAGAESGYVYCLNSDGSLRWSFNTQAAVSDLATVDFLGDGQRWVVAGGPGGKVFGIDHDG
;
A
#
# COMPACT_ATOMS: atom_id res chain seq x y z
N ALA A 1 32.26 7.33 25.11
CA ALA A 1 31.38 8.10 26.01
C ALA A 1 30.90 7.31 27.24
N ILE A 2 30.79 5.97 27.17
CA ILE A 2 30.21 5.15 28.25
C ILE A 2 31.29 4.47 29.11
N THR A 3 31.36 4.81 30.40
CA THR A 3 32.41 4.36 31.33
C THR A 3 31.94 3.40 32.43
N GLN A 4 30.65 3.42 32.77
CA GLN A 4 30.03 2.58 33.81
C GLN A 4 28.66 2.07 33.33
N ALA A 5 28.14 1.00 33.93
CA ALA A 5 26.77 0.55 33.66
C ALA A 5 25.74 1.59 34.17
N ALA A 6 24.54 1.60 33.59
CA ALA A 6 23.47 2.47 34.09
C ALA A 6 23.11 2.08 35.54
N PRO A 7 22.73 3.04 36.40
CA PRO A 7 22.21 2.71 37.73
C PRO A 7 20.89 1.95 37.60
N LEU A 8 20.70 0.93 38.46
CA LEU A 8 19.45 0.17 38.56
C LEU A 8 18.62 0.67 39.74
N TYR A 9 17.30 0.71 39.57
CA TYR A 9 16.34 1.07 40.63
C TYR A 9 15.33 -0.05 40.85
N PRO A 10 15.75 -1.25 41.29
CA PRO A 10 14.88 -2.44 41.33
C PRO A 10 13.83 -2.41 42.45
N ASN A 11 13.85 -1.39 43.31
CA ASN A 11 12.99 -1.29 44.48
C ASN A 11 12.13 -0.03 44.37
N THR A 12 10.81 -0.21 44.47
CA THR A 12 9.84 0.89 44.45
C THR A 12 9.41 1.22 45.87
N THR A 13 9.87 2.35 46.38
CA THR A 13 9.48 2.83 47.72
C THR A 13 8.09 3.43 47.68
N ILE A 14 7.16 2.84 48.43
CA ILE A 14 5.78 3.32 48.55
C ILE A 14 5.61 4.20 49.78
N ILE A 15 6.12 3.75 50.94
CA ILE A 15 6.14 4.49 52.19
C ILE A 15 7.57 4.46 52.75
N GLU A 16 8.07 5.60 53.20
CA GLU A 16 9.35 5.70 53.92
C GLU A 16 9.22 6.72 55.05
N ASN A 17 9.70 6.35 56.25
CA ASN A 17 9.63 7.19 57.45
C ASN A 17 8.22 7.68 57.81
N GLY A 18 7.18 6.91 57.46
CA GLY A 18 5.78 7.27 57.70
C GLY A 18 5.19 8.29 56.71
N GLU A 19 5.94 8.64 55.65
CA GLU A 19 5.48 9.53 54.58
C GLU A 19 5.27 8.73 53.28
N ALA A 20 4.25 9.11 52.52
CA ALA A 20 4.00 8.54 51.20
C ALA A 20 5.07 9.01 50.21
N GLN A 21 5.72 8.04 49.57
CA GLN A 21 6.71 8.22 48.50
C GLN A 21 6.16 7.79 47.13
N ALA A 22 4.89 7.41 47.09
CA ALA A 22 4.16 7.06 45.90
C ALA A 22 2.76 7.68 45.88
N ILE A 23 2.18 7.77 44.69
CA ILE A 23 0.75 8.05 44.47
C ILE A 23 0.06 6.86 43.80
N ILE A 24 -1.26 6.77 43.94
CA ILE A 24 -2.09 5.81 43.20
C ILE A 24 -2.81 6.57 42.10
N VAL A 25 -2.67 6.11 40.86
CA VAL A 25 -3.28 6.71 39.68
C VAL A 25 -4.32 5.76 39.10
N THR A 26 -5.54 6.26 38.96
CA THR A 26 -6.71 5.48 38.50
C THR A 26 -7.29 6.06 37.20
N PRO A 27 -7.97 5.24 36.38
CA PRO A 27 -8.91 5.74 35.39
C PRO A 27 -9.96 6.66 36.02
N ASP A 28 -10.54 7.55 35.20
CA ASP A 28 -11.53 8.54 35.68
C ASP A 28 -12.87 7.90 36.11
N ASP A 29 -13.12 6.65 35.76
CA ASP A 29 -14.33 5.90 36.12
C ASP A 29 -14.45 5.64 37.63
N ARG A 30 -15.67 5.74 38.17
CA ARG A 30 -15.93 5.66 39.63
C ARG A 30 -15.51 4.34 40.27
N ASP A 31 -15.73 3.22 39.60
CA ASP A 31 -15.39 1.90 40.14
C ASP A 31 -13.87 1.72 40.26
N TRP A 32 -13.10 2.37 39.37
CA TRP A 32 -11.65 2.37 39.41
C TRP A 32 -11.10 3.26 40.52
N GLN A 33 -11.71 4.43 40.74
CA GLN A 33 -11.37 5.29 41.87
C GLN A 33 -11.63 4.58 43.20
N ALA A 34 -12.78 3.92 43.35
CA ALA A 34 -13.11 3.14 44.54
C ALA A 34 -12.06 2.03 44.80
N LEU A 35 -11.64 1.34 43.74
CA LEU A 35 -10.58 0.34 43.84
C LEU A 35 -9.21 0.95 44.22
N GLY A 36 -8.90 2.16 43.72
CA GLY A 36 -7.72 2.92 44.13
C GLY A 36 -7.72 3.25 45.63
N GLU A 37 -8.87 3.67 46.16
CA GLU A 37 -9.05 3.94 47.59
C GLU A 37 -8.96 2.66 48.44
N GLU A 38 -9.50 1.53 47.96
CA GLU A 38 -9.32 0.21 48.60
C GLU A 38 -7.83 -0.16 48.70
N LEU A 39 -7.04 0.07 47.64
CA LEU A 39 -5.60 -0.14 47.66
C LEU A 39 -4.87 0.82 48.61
N ALA A 40 -5.25 2.10 48.61
CA ALA A 40 -4.67 3.12 49.50
C ALA A 40 -4.90 2.78 50.98
N GLN A 41 -6.09 2.25 51.29
CA GLN A 41 -6.46 1.75 52.62
C GLN A 41 -5.65 0.51 53.00
N ALA A 42 -5.48 -0.47 52.09
CA ALA A 42 -4.66 -1.65 52.34
C ALA A 42 -3.19 -1.30 52.61
N ILE A 43 -2.64 -0.28 51.92
CA ILE A 43 -1.29 0.23 52.20
C ILE A 43 -1.25 0.89 53.58
N ALA A 44 -2.26 1.68 53.95
CA ALA A 44 -2.33 2.32 55.26
C ALA A 44 -2.39 1.31 56.42
N GLU A 45 -3.08 0.18 56.23
CA GLU A 45 -3.17 -0.89 57.23
C GLU A 45 -1.81 -1.56 57.51
N VAL A 46 -0.96 -1.70 56.49
CA VAL A 46 0.36 -2.32 56.62
C VAL A 46 1.44 -1.29 57.02
N ALA A 47 1.38 -0.07 56.49
CA ALA A 47 2.47 0.89 56.57
C ALA A 47 2.17 2.14 57.43
N GLY A 48 0.95 2.27 57.95
CA GLY A 48 0.51 3.38 58.82
C GLY A 48 0.31 4.72 58.11
N CYS A 49 0.47 4.78 56.79
CA CYS A 49 0.30 5.98 55.96
C CYS A 49 -0.33 5.58 54.62
N SER A 50 -1.20 6.44 54.08
CA SER A 50 -1.92 6.20 52.83
C SER A 50 -1.39 7.09 51.70
N PRO A 51 -1.02 6.53 50.54
CA PRO A 51 -0.76 7.30 49.32
C PRO A 51 -1.98 8.10 48.88
N ALA A 52 -1.75 9.25 48.24
CA ALA A 52 -2.85 9.98 47.61
C ALA A 52 -3.38 9.22 46.38
N VAL A 53 -4.70 9.11 46.26
CA VAL A 53 -5.37 8.60 45.06
C VAL A 53 -5.68 9.78 44.13
N LYS A 54 -5.32 9.64 42.86
CA LYS A 54 -5.51 10.62 41.80
C LYS A 54 -6.08 9.96 40.56
N THR A 55 -6.88 10.71 39.79
CA THR A 55 -7.32 10.23 38.48
C THR A 55 -6.34 10.62 37.38
N ALA A 56 -6.38 9.89 36.26
CA ALA A 56 -5.50 10.12 35.12
C ALA A 56 -5.64 11.53 34.51
N SER A 57 -6.81 12.17 34.67
CA SER A 57 -7.09 13.53 34.21
C SER A 57 -6.67 14.63 35.18
N GLU A 58 -6.47 14.31 36.47
CA GLU A 58 -5.95 15.25 37.46
C GLU A 58 -4.43 15.49 37.35
N LEU A 59 -3.72 14.61 36.63
CA LEU A 59 -2.27 14.60 36.53
C LEU A 59 -1.77 14.87 35.10
N GLY A 60 -0.68 15.63 35.01
CA GLY A 60 0.20 15.63 33.86
C GLY A 60 1.23 14.49 33.92
N ASP A 61 1.95 14.24 32.83
CA ASP A 61 3.06 13.27 32.87
C ASP A 61 4.22 13.75 33.74
N GLU A 62 4.43 15.07 33.82
CA GLU A 62 5.47 15.67 34.66
C GLU A 62 5.29 15.36 36.15
N ASP A 63 4.06 15.17 36.62
CA ASP A 63 3.80 14.78 38.00
C ASP A 63 4.39 13.39 38.33
N LEU A 64 4.45 12.48 37.35
CA LEU A 64 5.01 11.14 37.50
C LEU A 64 6.53 11.13 37.49
N TYR A 65 7.17 12.24 37.08
CA TYR A 65 8.62 12.36 37.08
C TYR A 65 9.17 12.56 38.50
N GLU A 66 8.34 13.10 39.40
CA GLU A 66 8.74 13.54 40.74
C GLU A 66 8.48 12.49 41.84
N ILE A 67 7.61 11.52 41.59
CA ILE A 67 7.15 10.55 42.60
C ILE A 67 6.94 9.15 42.01
N ASN A 68 7.11 8.11 42.83
CA ASN A 68 6.74 6.76 42.41
C ASN A 68 5.22 6.67 42.19
N ALA A 69 4.76 5.76 41.35
CA ALA A 69 3.33 5.61 41.09
C ALA A 69 2.88 4.14 41.06
N ILE A 70 1.69 3.88 41.59
CA ILE A 70 0.93 2.66 41.29
C ILE A 70 -0.18 3.06 40.32
N VAL A 71 -0.13 2.57 39.08
CA VAL A 71 -1.02 2.99 38.01
C VAL A 71 -1.94 1.83 37.62
N LEU A 72 -3.25 2.04 37.74
CA LEU A 72 -4.28 1.05 37.42
C LEU A 72 -4.81 1.26 36.00
N GLY A 73 -5.24 0.17 35.36
CA GLY A 73 -5.98 0.23 34.09
C GLY A 73 -5.15 -0.23 32.89
N SER A 74 -5.45 0.34 31.73
CA SER A 74 -4.76 0.02 30.47
C SER A 74 -4.57 1.29 29.65
N ILE A 75 -3.88 1.19 28.51
CA ILE A 75 -3.74 2.32 27.59
C ILE A 75 -5.09 2.83 27.05
N VAL A 76 -6.16 2.06 27.22
CA VAL A 76 -7.51 2.37 26.72
C VAL A 76 -8.24 3.34 27.63
N ASN A 77 -8.03 3.26 28.96
CA ASN A 77 -8.74 4.08 29.95
C ASN A 77 -7.83 4.90 30.88
N ASN A 78 -6.50 4.73 30.79
CA ASN A 78 -5.54 5.50 31.56
C ASN A 78 -4.38 5.99 30.68
N ARG A 79 -4.47 7.26 30.25
CA ARG A 79 -3.45 7.89 29.39
C ARG A 79 -2.07 7.96 30.04
N ARG A 80 -1.95 7.91 31.36
CA ARG A 80 -0.65 7.93 32.05
C ARG A 80 0.22 6.71 31.74
N LEU A 81 -0.36 5.64 31.17
CA LEU A 81 0.38 4.47 30.70
C LEU A 81 0.96 4.64 29.29
N LEU A 82 0.68 5.74 28.58
CA LEU A 82 1.05 5.92 27.17
C LEU A 82 2.55 5.84 26.93
N TYR A 83 3.35 6.56 27.72
CA TYR A 83 4.80 6.56 27.56
C TYR A 83 5.36 5.14 27.64
N SER A 84 5.09 4.46 28.75
CA SER A 84 5.61 3.12 28.99
C SER A 84 5.05 2.07 28.04
N TYR A 85 3.81 2.23 27.56
CA TYR A 85 3.25 1.40 26.49
C TYR A 85 4.00 1.61 25.16
N SER A 86 4.23 2.86 24.75
CA SER A 86 4.95 3.18 23.51
C SER A 86 6.45 2.79 23.54
N HIS A 87 7.01 2.58 24.73
CA HIS A 87 8.37 2.08 24.95
C HIS A 87 8.41 0.57 25.23
N SER A 88 7.31 -0.16 25.02
CA SER A 88 7.24 -1.63 25.22
C SER A 88 7.60 -2.10 26.64
N GLN A 89 7.37 -1.25 27.65
CA GLN A 89 7.61 -1.55 29.07
C GLN A 89 6.36 -2.20 29.71
N LEU A 90 5.18 -1.92 29.14
CA LEU A 90 3.90 -2.54 29.48
C LEU A 90 3.07 -2.84 28.24
N PHE A 91 2.07 -3.72 28.40
CA PHE A 91 1.33 -4.31 27.29
C PHE A 91 -0.20 -4.30 27.46
N ALA A 92 -0.69 -3.75 28.58
CA ALA A 92 -2.10 -3.78 28.91
C ALA A 92 -2.94 -2.91 27.96
N ASP A 93 -3.87 -3.55 27.26
CA ASP A 93 -4.92 -2.99 26.41
C ASP A 93 -6.21 -3.85 26.53
N ASP A 94 -7.17 -3.73 25.63
CA ASP A 94 -8.39 -4.56 25.71
C ASP A 94 -8.17 -6.01 25.22
N TYR A 95 -7.03 -6.32 24.60
CA TYR A 95 -6.65 -7.66 24.19
C TYR A 95 -5.84 -8.39 25.26
N TYR A 96 -4.81 -7.75 25.79
CA TYR A 96 -3.91 -8.28 26.81
C TYR A 96 -4.11 -7.51 28.11
N PRO A 97 -4.26 -8.17 29.28
CA PRO A 97 -4.15 -9.61 29.57
C PRO A 97 -5.40 -10.44 29.26
N GLY A 98 -6.46 -9.80 28.75
CA GLY A 98 -7.76 -10.40 28.50
C GLY A 98 -8.76 -10.09 29.62
N SER A 99 -10.05 -10.28 29.36
CA SER A 99 -11.12 -10.00 30.33
C SER A 99 -10.93 -10.77 31.64
N SER A 100 -11.08 -10.08 32.77
CA SER A 100 -10.78 -10.59 34.13
C SER A 100 -9.33 -11.02 34.36
N GLY A 101 -8.41 -10.80 33.41
CA GLY A 101 -6.98 -11.01 33.55
C GLY A 101 -6.27 -9.80 34.15
N TYR A 102 -5.03 -10.00 34.63
CA TYR A 102 -4.18 -8.91 35.13
C TYR A 102 -2.70 -9.10 34.76
N ASP A 103 -1.99 -7.98 34.67
CA ASP A 103 -0.53 -7.89 34.53
C ASP A 103 -0.01 -6.88 35.56
N VAL A 104 0.48 -7.40 36.69
CA VAL A 104 1.13 -6.59 37.73
C VAL A 104 2.62 -6.61 37.50
N ARG A 105 3.20 -5.47 37.11
CA ARG A 105 4.63 -5.36 36.80
C ARG A 105 5.24 -4.06 37.31
N SER A 106 6.52 -4.12 37.64
CA SER A 106 7.32 -2.91 37.85
C SER A 106 7.97 -2.44 36.54
N ILE A 107 7.99 -1.13 36.37
CA ILE A 107 8.69 -0.39 35.31
C ILE A 107 9.66 0.54 36.04
N HIS A 108 10.95 0.34 35.82
CA HIS A 108 11.97 1.04 36.60
C HIS A 108 12.46 2.27 35.86
N ASP A 109 12.50 3.37 36.60
CA ASP A 109 13.06 4.65 36.15
C ASP A 109 12.67 5.02 34.71
N PRO A 110 11.40 5.01 34.26
CA PRO A 110 11.10 5.19 32.83
C PRO A 110 11.61 6.53 32.25
N TRP A 111 11.80 7.56 33.08
CA TRP A 111 12.20 8.90 32.65
C TRP A 111 13.61 9.35 33.09
N GLY A 112 14.37 8.53 33.82
CA GLY A 112 15.70 8.92 34.31
C GLY A 112 15.68 9.78 35.57
N THR A 113 14.58 9.75 36.31
CA THR A 113 14.35 10.53 37.53
C THR A 113 14.46 9.69 38.80
N SER A 114 14.88 8.43 38.70
CA SER A 114 14.90 7.41 39.75
C SER A 114 13.52 7.02 40.31
N LYS A 115 12.44 7.44 39.65
CA LYS A 115 11.07 7.12 40.04
C LYS A 115 10.55 5.94 39.25
N ASN A 116 9.87 5.02 39.92
CA ASN A 116 9.34 3.80 39.34
C ASN A 116 7.81 3.85 39.22
N ILE A 117 7.31 3.02 38.30
CA ILE A 117 5.88 2.72 38.19
C ILE A 117 5.65 1.25 38.54
N ILE A 118 4.62 0.98 39.33
CA ILE A 118 3.99 -0.34 39.42
C ILE A 118 2.69 -0.26 38.63
N SER A 119 2.65 -0.94 37.49
CA SER A 119 1.44 -1.04 36.68
C SER A 119 0.60 -2.21 37.18
N ILE A 120 -0.69 -1.96 37.45
CA ILE A 120 -1.72 -2.99 37.59
C ILE A 120 -2.54 -2.95 36.30
N GLY A 121 -2.00 -3.62 35.28
CA GLY A 121 -2.55 -3.69 33.94
C GLY A 121 -3.78 -4.59 33.88
N ALA A 122 -4.93 -4.09 33.44
CA ALA A 122 -6.14 -4.90 33.27
C ALA A 122 -7.06 -4.35 32.18
N SER A 123 -7.74 -5.25 31.45
CA SER A 123 -8.70 -4.89 30.40
C SER A 123 -10.08 -4.49 30.97
N ASP A 124 -10.39 -4.88 32.20
CA ASP A 124 -11.65 -4.57 32.90
C ASP A 124 -11.45 -4.44 34.43
N ILE A 125 -12.50 -3.99 35.11
CA ILE A 125 -12.45 -3.75 36.57
C ILE A 125 -12.26 -5.03 37.38
N GLU A 126 -12.77 -6.18 36.90
CA GLU A 126 -12.63 -7.46 37.61
C GLU A 126 -11.17 -7.95 37.57
N GLY A 127 -10.53 -7.82 36.42
CA GLY A 127 -9.09 -8.04 36.28
C GLY A 127 -8.29 -7.12 37.20
N ALA A 128 -8.66 -5.83 37.27
CA ALA A 128 -8.00 -4.87 38.14
C ALA A 128 -8.13 -5.25 39.63
N ARG A 129 -9.31 -5.67 40.10
CA ARG A 129 -9.50 -6.16 41.48
C ARG A 129 -8.60 -7.35 41.79
N ALA A 130 -8.52 -8.31 40.86
CA ALA A 130 -7.65 -9.47 41.00
C ALA A 130 -6.16 -9.06 41.06
N GLY A 131 -5.74 -8.10 40.23
CA GLY A 131 -4.39 -7.54 40.24
C GLY A 131 -4.05 -6.78 41.53
N VAL A 132 -4.97 -5.97 42.05
CA VAL A 132 -4.83 -5.31 43.37
C VAL A 132 -4.67 -6.34 44.48
N ALA A 133 -5.51 -7.38 44.50
CA ALA A 133 -5.40 -8.46 45.47
C ALA A 133 -4.07 -9.23 45.34
N ALA A 134 -3.55 -9.41 44.12
CA ALA A 134 -2.24 -10.02 43.88
C ALA A 134 -1.09 -9.15 44.45
N LEU A 135 -1.16 -7.83 44.25
CA LEU A 135 -0.17 -6.89 44.78
C LEU A 135 -0.19 -6.84 46.31
N ILE A 136 -1.38 -6.77 46.93
CA ILE A 136 -1.53 -6.73 48.41
C ILE A 136 -0.87 -7.95 49.06
N LYS A 137 -0.92 -9.13 48.43
CA LYS A 137 -0.22 -10.34 48.93
C LYS A 137 1.30 -10.21 48.98
N LYS A 138 1.87 -9.22 48.30
CA LYS A 138 3.32 -8.90 48.34
C LYS A 138 3.67 -7.93 49.46
N PHE A 139 2.69 -7.34 50.13
CA PHE A 139 2.94 -6.50 51.29
C PHE A 139 3.47 -7.40 52.41
N GLY A 140 4.67 -7.09 52.92
CA GLY A 140 5.27 -7.81 54.04
C GLY A 140 4.60 -7.46 55.38
N ASP A 141 5.15 -8.00 56.47
CA ASP A 141 4.68 -7.67 57.82
C ASP A 141 4.99 -6.19 58.15
N GLY A 142 3.97 -5.45 58.56
CA GLY A 142 3.91 -3.98 58.58
C GLY A 142 4.97 -3.22 59.40
N GLY A 143 5.13 -1.93 59.05
CA GLY A 143 6.07 -0.99 59.67
C GLY A 143 6.08 0.37 58.96
N SER A 144 6.90 1.33 59.40
CA SER A 144 6.96 2.70 58.82
C SER A 144 7.64 2.77 57.44
N ARG A 145 7.82 1.63 56.76
CA ARG A 145 8.52 1.49 55.49
C ARG A 145 7.88 0.37 54.67
N LEU A 146 7.42 0.70 53.47
CA LEU A 146 6.91 -0.26 52.48
C LEU A 146 7.68 -0.07 51.18
N VAL A 147 8.41 -1.12 50.79
CA VAL A 147 9.19 -1.16 49.55
C VAL A 147 8.80 -2.41 48.79
N ILE A 148 8.44 -2.24 47.52
CA ILE A 148 8.06 -3.34 46.64
C ILE A 148 9.24 -3.60 45.70
N PRO A 149 9.88 -4.78 45.77
CA PRO A 149 10.97 -5.12 44.85
C PRO A 149 10.42 -5.32 43.43
N ARG A 150 11.32 -5.59 42.47
CA ARG A 150 10.94 -5.95 41.10
C ARG A 150 9.89 -7.07 41.10
N ILE A 151 8.79 -6.84 40.38
CA ILE A 151 7.69 -7.81 40.27
C ILE A 151 7.24 -8.00 38.83
N LEU A 152 6.85 -9.24 38.53
CA LEU A 152 6.01 -9.62 37.41
C LEU A 152 5.05 -10.70 37.90
N GLU A 153 3.76 -10.41 37.94
CA GLU A 153 2.71 -11.38 38.20
C GLU A 153 1.59 -11.21 37.18
N VAL A 154 1.37 -12.24 36.37
CA VAL A 154 0.47 -12.18 35.22
C VAL A 154 -0.55 -13.32 35.30
N HIS A 155 -1.82 -12.97 35.15
CA HIS A 155 -2.91 -13.90 34.93
C HIS A 155 -3.58 -13.58 33.60
N LEU A 156 -3.33 -14.42 32.59
CA LEU A 156 -3.95 -14.25 31.27
C LEU A 156 -5.25 -15.03 31.17
N THR A 157 -6.17 -14.51 30.37
CA THR A 157 -7.44 -15.16 30.06
C THR A 157 -7.71 -15.15 28.56
N GLY A 158 -8.74 -15.90 28.12
CA GLY A 158 -9.24 -15.82 26.75
C GLY A 158 -8.19 -16.04 25.65
N GLU A 159 -8.18 -15.14 24.66
CA GLU A 159 -7.25 -15.19 23.52
C GLU A 159 -5.80 -14.86 23.93
N ALA A 160 -5.61 -13.93 24.87
CA ALA A 160 -4.27 -13.61 25.39
C ALA A 160 -3.61 -14.85 26.01
N GLN A 161 -4.34 -15.64 26.81
CA GLN A 161 -3.82 -16.89 27.35
C GLN A 161 -3.48 -17.90 26.26
N ARG A 162 -4.32 -18.04 25.21
CA ARG A 162 -4.07 -18.97 24.11
C ARG A 162 -2.79 -18.66 23.34
N ARG A 163 -2.50 -17.38 23.14
CA ARG A 163 -1.41 -16.93 22.28
C ARG A 163 -0.12 -16.68 23.05
N GLU A 164 -0.24 -16.02 24.19
CA GLU A 164 0.91 -15.55 24.97
C GLU A 164 1.25 -16.50 26.13
N GLY A 165 0.28 -17.30 26.60
CA GLY A 165 0.46 -18.16 27.77
C GLY A 165 1.65 -19.13 27.67
N ARG A 166 1.92 -19.65 26.46
CA ARG A 166 3.07 -20.52 26.20
C ARG A 166 4.41 -19.86 26.54
N HIS A 167 4.52 -18.53 26.40
CA HIS A 167 5.75 -17.80 26.67
C HIS A 167 6.01 -17.72 28.18
N PHE A 168 4.96 -17.66 29.01
CA PHE A 168 5.09 -17.66 30.46
C PHE A 168 5.39 -19.06 31.01
N THR A 169 4.79 -20.11 30.43
CA THR A 169 4.96 -21.50 30.90
C THR A 169 6.19 -22.21 30.33
N ALA A 170 6.85 -21.65 29.29
CA ALA A 170 8.02 -22.28 28.69
C ALA A 170 9.17 -22.42 29.70
N GLU A 171 9.71 -23.63 29.82
CA GLU A 171 10.98 -23.89 30.50
C GLU A 171 12.10 -23.73 29.48
N LEU A 172 12.88 -22.66 29.64
CA LEU A 172 14.01 -22.36 28.78
C LEU A 172 15.27 -22.81 29.50
N GLY A 173 16.22 -23.34 28.74
CA GLY A 173 17.48 -23.84 29.27
C GLY A 173 18.56 -23.85 28.20
N ASP A 174 19.67 -24.54 28.49
CA ASP A 174 20.86 -24.52 27.64
C ASP A 174 20.58 -24.94 26.19
N GLU A 175 19.67 -25.90 25.96
CA GLU A 175 19.28 -26.32 24.61
C GLU A 175 18.68 -25.18 23.78
N TYR A 176 17.79 -24.36 24.38
CA TYR A 176 17.22 -23.18 23.71
C TYR A 176 18.31 -22.16 23.39
N ILE A 177 19.21 -21.91 24.34
CA ILE A 177 20.31 -20.96 24.16
C ILE A 177 21.20 -21.41 22.99
N GLU A 178 21.60 -22.69 22.96
CA GLU A 178 22.43 -23.23 21.87
C GLU A 178 21.69 -23.22 20.52
N GLN A 179 20.38 -23.47 20.50
CA GLN A 179 19.58 -23.32 19.28
C GLN A 179 19.65 -21.88 18.75
N GLN A 180 19.45 -20.88 19.60
CA GLN A 180 19.51 -19.47 19.21
C GLN A 180 20.90 -19.07 18.68
N LYS A 181 21.98 -19.58 19.28
CA LYS A 181 23.34 -19.37 18.78
C LYS A 181 23.55 -19.99 17.40
N ASN A 182 23.07 -21.20 17.18
CA ASN A 182 23.18 -21.87 15.88
C ASN A 182 22.41 -21.14 14.78
N GLU A 183 21.20 -20.67 15.08
CA GLU A 183 20.41 -19.84 14.18
C GLU A 183 21.14 -18.54 13.81
N ALA A 184 21.77 -17.89 14.80
CA ALA A 184 22.57 -16.67 14.58
C ALA A 184 23.76 -16.91 13.65
N GLU A 185 24.54 -17.99 13.87
CA GLU A 185 25.67 -18.34 13.00
C GLU A 185 25.22 -18.67 11.57
N SER A 186 24.09 -19.38 11.42
CA SER A 186 23.51 -19.66 10.11
C SER A 186 23.06 -18.37 9.42
N GLY A 187 22.45 -17.46 10.17
CA GLY A 187 21.98 -16.17 9.67
C GLY A 187 23.13 -15.30 9.16
N LEU A 188 24.23 -15.19 9.91
CA LEU A 188 25.41 -14.44 9.48
C LEU A 188 25.99 -14.97 8.17
N LYS A 189 26.07 -16.30 8.01
CA LYS A 189 26.55 -16.93 6.77
C LYS A 189 25.65 -16.63 5.57
N ALA A 190 24.35 -16.52 5.80
CA ALA A 190 23.36 -16.22 4.76
C ALA A 190 23.22 -14.72 4.46
N GLY A 191 23.87 -13.84 5.23
CA GLY A 191 23.74 -12.39 5.08
C GLY A 191 22.33 -11.89 5.42
N ILE A 192 21.73 -12.39 6.51
CA ILE A 192 20.35 -12.05 6.88
C ILE A 192 20.11 -10.53 7.01
N HIS A 193 18.95 -10.09 6.52
CA HIS A 193 18.44 -8.74 6.72
C HIS A 193 18.34 -8.41 8.22
N THR A 194 18.70 -7.18 8.59
CA THR A 194 18.91 -6.65 9.96
C THR A 194 20.06 -7.29 10.76
N GLY A 195 20.87 -8.15 10.16
CA GLY A 195 21.94 -8.87 10.88
C GLY A 195 21.41 -9.63 12.11
N LEU A 196 22.23 -9.75 13.16
CA LEU A 196 21.80 -10.39 14.41
C LEU A 196 20.81 -9.55 15.24
N PHE A 197 20.68 -8.26 14.94
CA PHE A 197 19.78 -7.36 15.67
C PHE A 197 18.30 -7.71 15.44
N GLY A 198 17.97 -8.30 14.28
CA GLY A 198 16.65 -8.85 14.00
C GLY A 198 16.26 -10.01 14.91
N GLN A 199 17.22 -10.80 15.37
CA GLN A 199 17.01 -11.85 16.36
C GLN A 199 17.02 -11.27 17.78
N ALA A 200 17.94 -10.34 18.08
CA ALA A 200 18.03 -9.68 19.37
C ALA A 200 16.71 -8.99 19.76
N ARG A 201 16.07 -8.25 18.83
CA ARG A 201 14.75 -7.63 19.11
C ARG A 201 13.66 -8.64 19.47
N LYS A 202 13.65 -9.83 18.86
CA LYS A 202 12.62 -10.86 19.12
C LYS A 202 12.79 -11.44 20.52
N VAL A 203 14.03 -11.80 20.86
CA VAL A 203 14.38 -12.34 22.19
C VAL A 203 14.16 -11.28 23.27
N GLY A 204 14.55 -10.03 23.00
CA GLY A 204 14.33 -8.91 23.90
C GLY A 204 12.85 -8.60 24.15
N ALA A 205 12.00 -8.65 23.12
CA ALA A 205 10.55 -8.51 23.29
C ALA A 205 9.95 -9.62 24.18
N LEU A 206 10.40 -10.87 24.02
CA LEU A 206 9.99 -11.98 24.88
C LEU A 206 10.48 -11.80 26.32
N TYR A 207 11.67 -11.24 26.52
CA TYR A 207 12.14 -10.86 27.83
C TYR A 207 11.25 -9.77 28.45
N ALA A 208 10.94 -8.69 27.74
CA ALA A 208 10.08 -7.63 28.25
C ALA A 208 8.68 -8.16 28.66
N LEU A 209 8.16 -9.16 27.93
CA LEU A 209 6.92 -9.86 28.24
C LEU A 209 7.01 -10.75 29.50
N THR A 210 8.07 -11.53 29.65
CA THR A 210 8.10 -12.68 30.58
C THR A 210 9.12 -12.57 31.72
N ARG A 211 10.07 -11.64 31.63
CA ARG A 211 11.25 -11.48 32.50
C ARG A 211 12.06 -12.77 32.72
N LYS A 212 12.06 -13.72 31.78
CA LYS A 212 12.85 -14.95 31.90
C LYS A 212 14.34 -14.68 31.63
N PRO A 213 15.27 -15.03 32.56
CA PRO A 213 16.70 -14.75 32.42
C PRO A 213 17.35 -15.32 31.16
N ASP A 214 16.86 -16.46 30.65
CA ASP A 214 17.37 -17.08 29.43
C ASP A 214 17.34 -16.16 28.21
N TYR A 215 16.27 -15.38 28.06
CA TYR A 215 16.16 -14.40 26.99
C TYR A 215 17.19 -13.27 27.17
N ALA A 216 17.42 -12.79 28.39
CA ALA A 216 18.44 -11.78 28.66
C ALA A 216 19.86 -12.30 28.31
N ARG A 217 20.18 -13.54 28.70
CA ARG A 217 21.46 -14.19 28.37
C ARG A 217 21.68 -14.33 26.87
N VAL A 218 20.65 -14.75 26.13
CA VAL A 218 20.71 -14.83 24.66
C VAL A 218 20.87 -13.45 24.03
N PHE A 219 20.14 -12.44 24.50
CA PHE A 219 20.25 -11.07 24.01
C PHE A 219 21.69 -10.54 24.14
N VAL A 220 22.29 -10.65 25.34
CA VAL A 220 23.68 -10.22 25.58
C VAL A 220 24.67 -10.96 24.67
N TRP A 221 24.48 -12.28 24.49
CA TRP A 221 25.32 -13.05 23.58
C TRP A 221 25.18 -12.58 22.13
N LEU A 222 23.96 -12.33 21.64
CA LEU A 222 23.71 -11.86 20.28
C LEU A 222 24.39 -10.50 20.01
N ILE A 223 24.30 -9.55 20.94
CA ILE A 223 24.93 -8.23 20.78
C ILE A 223 26.46 -8.35 20.75
N ARG A 224 27.05 -9.10 21.68
CA ARG A 224 28.50 -9.38 21.68
C ARG A 224 28.95 -10.10 20.41
N ARG A 225 28.15 -11.06 19.94
CA ARG A 225 28.46 -11.81 18.72
C ARG A 225 28.36 -10.94 17.47
N ALA A 226 27.41 -10.00 17.43
CA ALA A 226 27.28 -9.00 16.36
C ALA A 226 28.54 -8.12 16.29
N LYS A 227 29.01 -7.61 17.45
CA LYS A 227 30.28 -6.86 17.52
C LYS A 227 31.47 -7.68 17.06
N ALA A 228 31.58 -8.93 17.52
CA ALA A 228 32.66 -9.82 17.11
C ALA A 228 32.62 -10.08 15.59
N HIS A 229 31.44 -10.18 14.98
CA HIS A 229 31.31 -10.27 13.53
C HIS A 229 31.77 -8.99 12.84
N TYR A 230 31.26 -7.84 13.29
CA TYR A 230 31.63 -6.53 12.77
C TYR A 230 33.15 -6.31 12.77
N ASP A 231 33.85 -6.74 13.82
CA ASP A 231 35.31 -6.58 13.96
C ASP A 231 36.11 -7.39 12.94
N THR A 232 35.52 -8.43 12.34
CA THR A 232 36.12 -9.15 11.19
C THR A 232 36.05 -8.35 9.89
N LYS A 233 35.32 -7.22 9.87
CA LYS A 233 35.07 -6.36 8.71
C LYS A 233 34.51 -7.14 7.52
N PRO A 234 33.35 -7.82 7.69
CA PRO A 234 32.77 -8.63 6.63
C PRO A 234 32.34 -7.76 5.45
N GLY A 235 32.48 -8.26 4.23
CA GLY A 235 32.05 -7.60 2.99
C GLY A 235 30.53 -7.68 2.76
N THR A 236 29.73 -7.57 3.82
CA THR A 236 28.28 -7.72 3.77
C THR A 236 27.64 -6.49 3.10
N TYR A 237 26.67 -6.73 2.22
CA TYR A 237 25.85 -5.65 1.64
C TYR A 237 25.16 -4.84 2.77
N GLY A 238 25.16 -3.51 2.66
CA GLY A 238 24.64 -2.61 3.70
C GLY A 238 25.60 -2.35 4.88
N GLY A 239 26.78 -2.98 4.91
CA GLY A 239 27.85 -2.68 5.86
C GLY A 239 28.15 -3.80 6.86
N PRO A 240 29.22 -3.64 7.67
CA PRO A 240 29.76 -4.70 8.53
C PRO A 240 28.84 -5.11 9.69
N TRP A 241 27.86 -4.29 10.05
CA TRP A 241 26.81 -4.61 11.03
C TRP A 241 25.69 -5.50 10.47
N GLY A 242 25.65 -5.67 9.14
CA GLY A 242 24.60 -6.39 8.42
C GLY A 242 23.69 -5.47 7.61
N MET A 243 23.09 -6.02 6.55
CA MET A 243 22.13 -5.32 5.67
C MET A 243 21.00 -4.70 6.48
N ASP A 244 20.77 -3.40 6.33
CA ASP A 244 19.70 -2.63 6.97
C ASP A 244 19.61 -2.88 8.49
N SER A 245 20.76 -3.07 9.16
CA SER A 245 20.79 -3.30 10.61
C SER A 245 20.08 -2.20 11.39
N ASP A 246 20.18 -0.94 10.94
CA ASP A 246 19.53 0.22 11.53
C ASP A 246 18.00 0.08 11.67
N PHE A 247 17.35 -0.74 10.84
CA PHE A 247 15.92 -1.00 10.91
C PHE A 247 15.51 -1.71 12.22
N ALA A 248 16.45 -2.35 12.91
CA ALA A 248 16.17 -3.01 14.18
C ALA A 248 16.26 -2.07 15.39
N ILE A 249 16.91 -0.90 15.29
CA ILE A 249 17.23 -0.02 16.43
C ILE A 249 15.98 0.31 17.24
N TYR A 250 14.89 0.72 16.59
CA TYR A 250 13.65 1.15 17.27
C TYR A 250 12.99 0.07 18.14
N SER A 251 13.38 -1.19 17.95
CA SER A 251 12.87 -2.33 18.72
C SER A 251 13.93 -2.97 19.61
N VAL A 252 15.22 -2.86 19.27
CA VAL A 252 16.33 -3.33 20.11
C VAL A 252 16.53 -2.41 21.31
N MET A 253 16.45 -1.09 21.12
CA MET A 253 16.71 -0.15 22.20
C MET A 253 15.67 -0.20 23.34
N PRO A 254 14.35 -0.21 23.06
CA PRO A 254 13.37 -0.40 24.12
C PRO A 254 13.48 -1.78 24.80
N ALA A 255 13.83 -2.81 24.03
CA ALA A 255 14.06 -4.13 24.61
C ALA A 255 15.30 -4.16 25.52
N TRP A 256 16.35 -3.43 25.19
CA TRP A 256 17.55 -3.33 26.02
C TRP A 256 17.29 -2.65 27.36
N ASP A 257 16.54 -1.53 27.36
CA ASP A 257 16.12 -0.80 28.57
C ASP A 257 15.43 -1.75 29.58
N GLU A 258 14.71 -2.76 29.07
CA GLU A 258 14.13 -3.80 29.92
C GLU A 258 15.11 -4.93 30.27
N VAL A 259 15.85 -5.46 29.29
CA VAL A 259 16.78 -6.59 29.45
C VAL A 259 17.85 -6.31 30.49
N GLU A 260 18.37 -5.08 30.52
CA GLU A 260 19.47 -4.73 31.42
C GLU A 260 19.12 -4.80 32.91
N GLU A 261 17.83 -4.79 33.24
CA GLU A 261 17.29 -4.91 34.60
C GLU A 261 17.29 -6.36 35.11
N ASP A 262 17.75 -7.33 34.31
CA ASP A 262 17.80 -8.73 34.73
C ASP A 262 18.87 -8.99 35.80
N PRO A 263 18.51 -9.60 36.96
CA PRO A 263 19.48 -9.90 38.02
C PRO A 263 20.58 -10.88 37.63
N SER A 264 20.42 -11.64 36.53
CA SER A 264 21.47 -12.56 36.06
C SER A 264 22.61 -11.85 35.32
N LEU A 265 22.43 -10.57 34.95
CA LEU A 265 23.45 -9.79 34.25
C LEU A 265 24.38 -9.09 35.22
N THR A 266 25.68 -9.13 34.94
CA THR A 266 26.66 -8.35 35.70
C THR A 266 26.73 -6.91 35.19
N ASP A 267 27.23 -5.98 36.01
CA ASP A 267 27.52 -4.61 35.54
C ASP A 267 28.47 -4.60 34.34
N GLN A 268 29.37 -5.58 34.23
CA GLN A 268 30.25 -5.71 33.07
C GLN A 268 29.47 -6.13 31.81
N ASP A 269 28.51 -7.06 31.92
CA ASP A 269 27.65 -7.43 30.80
C ASP A 269 26.85 -6.23 30.29
N ARG A 270 26.26 -5.49 31.21
CA ARG A 270 25.49 -4.28 30.92
C ARG A 270 26.35 -3.20 30.27
N LEU A 271 27.53 -2.95 30.83
CA LEU A 271 28.49 -1.98 30.28
C LEU A 271 28.96 -2.37 28.86
N ASP A 272 29.27 -3.64 28.62
CA ASP A 272 29.71 -4.11 27.30
C ASP A 272 28.61 -3.94 26.25
N VAL A 273 27.38 -4.34 26.57
CA VAL A 273 26.25 -4.23 25.65
C VAL A 273 25.90 -2.77 25.36
N SER A 274 25.81 -1.92 26.39
CA SER A 274 25.53 -0.49 26.18
C SER A 274 26.60 0.18 25.30
N ARG A 275 27.88 -0.21 25.41
CA ARG A 275 28.94 0.28 24.52
C ARG A 275 28.75 -0.18 23.07
N ILE A 276 28.46 -1.46 22.87
CA ILE A 276 28.25 -2.01 21.51
C ILE A 276 27.03 -1.36 20.85
N LEU A 277 25.92 -1.22 21.59
CA LEU A 277 24.71 -0.58 21.09
C LEU A 277 24.96 0.89 20.77
N PHE A 278 25.73 1.60 21.62
CA PHE A 278 26.14 2.97 21.35
C PHE A 278 26.96 3.10 20.07
N ASP A 279 27.97 2.25 19.87
CA ASP A 279 28.81 2.25 18.66
C ASP A 279 27.97 1.95 17.41
N TRP A 280 27.12 0.92 17.49
CA TRP A 280 26.22 0.54 16.41
C TRP A 280 25.27 1.68 16.01
N VAL A 281 24.55 2.28 16.97
CA VAL A 281 23.64 3.41 16.72
C VAL A 281 24.39 4.62 16.17
N SER A 282 25.57 4.93 16.72
CA SER A 282 26.43 6.04 16.28
C SER A 282 26.81 5.91 14.80
N GLU A 283 27.07 4.69 14.33
CA GLU A 283 27.52 4.45 12.96
C GLU A 283 26.35 4.39 11.97
N VAL A 284 25.35 3.55 12.23
CA VAL A 284 24.30 3.26 11.24
C VAL A 284 23.06 4.13 11.40
N GLY A 285 22.73 4.57 12.62
CA GLY A 285 21.52 5.35 12.89
C GLY A 285 21.53 6.75 12.27
N VAL A 286 22.72 7.37 12.15
CA VAL A 286 22.85 8.72 11.58
C VAL A 286 23.05 8.74 10.06
N ALA A 287 23.33 7.59 9.45
CA ALA A 287 23.66 7.46 8.02
C ALA A 287 22.47 7.83 7.11
N GLY A 288 21.26 7.45 7.51
CA GLY A 288 20.01 7.67 6.76
C GLY A 288 19.30 9.01 7.00
N ARG A 289 19.97 9.99 7.63
CA ARG A 289 19.32 11.25 8.05
C ARG A 289 18.61 11.96 6.89
N ALA A 290 17.36 12.33 7.11
CA ALA A 290 16.59 13.09 6.12
C ALA A 290 17.18 14.49 5.90
N ARG A 291 17.03 15.01 4.67
CA ARG A 291 17.49 16.35 4.29
C ARG A 291 16.39 17.09 3.54
N GLY A 292 16.29 18.40 3.81
CA GLY A 292 15.37 19.28 3.11
C GLY A 292 13.88 19.04 3.43
N PRO A 293 13.00 19.77 2.73
CA PRO A 293 11.56 19.83 3.04
C PRO A 293 10.72 18.72 2.38
N LYS A 294 11.34 17.69 1.78
CA LYS A 294 10.59 16.64 1.06
C LYS A 294 9.94 15.63 2.00
N VAL A 295 8.83 15.04 1.57
CA VAL A 295 8.20 13.90 2.28
C VAL A 295 9.18 12.74 2.51
N ARG A 296 8.96 11.94 3.56
CA ARG A 296 9.96 10.98 4.05
C ARG A 296 9.79 9.59 3.47
N TYR A 297 10.91 8.92 3.26
CA TYR A 297 11.00 7.53 2.82
C TYR A 297 11.23 6.58 4.01
N ASN A 298 10.94 5.29 3.84
CA ASN A 298 11.05 4.32 4.93
C ASN A 298 12.49 4.18 5.45
N HIS A 299 13.51 4.16 4.56
CA HIS A 299 14.94 4.12 4.93
C HIS A 299 15.41 5.38 5.69
N GLN A 300 14.59 6.45 5.75
CA GLN A 300 14.86 7.61 6.59
C GLN A 300 14.13 7.51 7.94
N THR A 301 12.90 6.99 7.93
CA THR A 301 12.07 6.92 9.15
C THR A 301 12.43 5.76 10.07
N PHE A 302 12.89 4.62 9.53
CA PHE A 302 13.42 3.51 10.35
C PHE A 302 14.56 3.95 11.28
N PRO A 303 15.69 4.46 10.75
CA PRO A 303 16.79 4.90 11.61
C PRO A 303 16.38 6.09 12.48
N ALA A 304 15.59 7.04 11.99
CA ALA A 304 15.13 8.18 12.80
C ALA A 304 14.26 7.75 13.99
N LEU A 305 13.36 6.78 13.82
CA LEU A 305 12.59 6.21 14.93
C LEU A 305 13.55 5.49 15.90
N GLY A 306 14.53 4.76 15.38
CA GLY A 306 15.60 4.16 16.17
C GLY A 306 16.36 5.18 17.02
N LEU A 307 16.76 6.30 16.42
CA LEU A 307 17.43 7.41 17.09
C LEU A 307 16.55 8.08 18.16
N THR A 308 15.22 8.02 18.02
CA THR A 308 14.30 8.50 19.08
C THR A 308 14.45 7.66 20.34
N TYR A 309 14.31 6.34 20.22
CA TYR A 309 14.44 5.42 21.36
C TYR A 309 15.86 5.35 21.92
N ALA A 310 16.87 5.29 21.05
CA ALA A 310 18.26 5.32 21.47
C ALA A 310 18.60 6.64 22.17
N GLY A 311 18.14 7.76 21.61
CA GLY A 311 18.32 9.10 22.16
C GLY A 311 17.71 9.22 23.55
N HIS A 312 16.46 8.77 23.75
CA HIS A 312 15.83 8.74 25.07
C HIS A 312 16.68 7.94 26.07
N TYR A 313 17.07 6.72 25.72
CA TYR A 313 17.86 5.84 26.58
C TYR A 313 19.22 6.45 26.98
N PHE A 314 20.00 6.90 25.99
CA PHE A 314 21.35 7.40 26.25
C PHE A 314 21.37 8.81 26.85
N ALA A 315 20.38 9.66 26.57
CA ALA A 315 20.24 10.96 27.23
C ALA A 315 19.88 10.78 28.70
N LYS A 316 18.93 9.88 28.99
CA LYS A 316 18.47 9.50 30.33
C LYS A 316 19.59 8.97 31.22
N HIS A 317 20.33 7.93 30.77
CA HIS A 317 21.28 7.22 31.64
C HIS A 317 22.72 7.74 31.59
N TYR A 318 23.14 8.31 30.45
CA TYR A 318 24.55 8.63 30.21
C TYR A 318 24.80 10.11 29.88
N GLN A 319 23.76 10.88 29.54
CA GLN A 319 23.84 12.32 29.24
C GLN A 319 24.92 12.68 28.21
N VAL A 320 25.10 11.81 27.21
CA VAL A 320 26.11 11.98 26.16
C VAL A 320 25.62 12.95 25.08
N ILE A 321 26.55 13.68 24.44
CA ILE A 321 26.22 14.71 23.45
C ILE A 321 25.56 14.10 22.21
N GLU A 322 26.00 12.89 21.82
CA GLU A 322 25.50 12.15 20.66
C GLU A 322 24.01 11.82 20.81
N ALA A 323 23.54 11.51 22.03
CA ALA A 323 22.12 11.22 22.28
C ALA A 323 21.24 12.44 21.97
N HIS A 324 21.69 13.64 22.33
CA HIS A 324 20.97 14.88 22.01
C HIS A 324 20.99 15.17 20.50
N GLU A 325 22.10 14.87 19.82
CA GLU A 325 22.18 14.96 18.36
C GLU A 325 21.21 13.99 17.67
N TRP A 326 21.12 12.75 18.16
CA TRP A 326 20.21 11.73 17.65
C TRP A 326 18.75 12.16 17.76
N LEU A 327 18.35 12.68 18.92
CA LEU A 327 17.00 13.24 19.12
C LEU A 327 16.72 14.39 18.15
N ASN A 328 17.70 15.28 17.91
CA ASN A 328 17.56 16.35 16.93
C ASN A 328 17.42 15.82 15.49
N ILE A 329 18.18 14.80 15.10
CA ILE A 329 18.06 14.17 13.77
C ILE A 329 16.67 13.54 13.60
N ALA A 330 16.20 12.82 14.61
CA ALA A 330 14.87 12.21 14.61
C ALA A 330 13.77 13.27 14.50
N ALA A 331 13.81 14.29 15.36
CA ALA A 331 12.83 15.38 15.34
C ALA A 331 12.79 16.10 13.99
N ASN A 332 13.94 16.42 13.39
CA ASN A 332 14.00 17.04 12.07
C ASN A 332 13.47 16.14 10.94
N THR A 333 13.62 14.82 11.09
CA THR A 333 13.07 13.86 10.13
C THR A 333 11.54 13.86 10.20
N PHE A 334 10.96 13.69 11.40
CA PHE A 334 9.51 13.59 11.56
C PHE A 334 8.77 14.94 11.52
N ALA A 335 9.44 16.06 11.78
CA ALA A 335 8.83 17.40 11.69
C ALA A 335 8.18 17.68 10.34
N VAL A 336 8.73 17.13 9.25
CA VAL A 336 8.16 17.25 7.90
C VAL A 336 7.05 16.22 7.66
N GLN A 337 7.23 14.97 8.10
CA GLN A 337 6.25 13.91 7.83
C GLN A 337 4.96 14.09 8.64
N ILE A 338 5.03 14.67 9.85
CA ILE A 338 3.86 14.95 10.70
C ILE A 338 2.88 15.93 10.02
N ASP A 339 3.36 16.75 9.08
CA ASP A 339 2.53 17.73 8.38
C ASP A 339 1.87 17.20 7.10
N THR A 340 2.00 15.90 6.79
CA THR A 340 1.39 15.29 5.60
C THR A 340 0.87 13.88 5.85
N ASP A 341 -0.27 13.55 5.25
CA ASP A 341 -0.86 12.22 5.28
C ASP A 341 -0.25 11.26 4.23
N LYS A 342 0.50 11.76 3.24
CA LYS A 342 1.18 10.91 2.25
C LYS A 342 2.68 10.79 2.51
N ALA A 343 3.20 9.56 2.45
CA ALA A 343 4.62 9.25 2.52
C ALA A 343 5.31 9.45 1.16
N HIS A 344 6.64 9.41 1.12
CA HIS A 344 7.38 9.40 -0.15
C HIS A 344 6.98 8.22 -1.05
N CYS A 345 6.58 7.09 -0.49
CA CYS A 345 6.23 5.91 -1.28
C CYS A 345 4.84 6.04 -1.90
N ASP A 346 4.68 5.54 -3.13
CA ASP A 346 3.37 5.35 -3.75
C ASP A 346 3.12 3.87 -4.05
N CYS A 347 2.87 3.11 -2.99
CA CYS A 347 2.57 1.69 -3.06
C CYS A 347 1.70 1.29 -1.87
N ASN A 348 0.91 0.23 -2.01
CA ASN A 348 0.02 -0.18 -0.92
C ASN A 348 0.70 -1.01 0.17
N ALA A 349 2.03 -1.08 0.19
CA ALA A 349 2.82 -1.80 1.20
C ALA A 349 3.74 -0.87 1.99
N TYR A 350 4.82 -0.41 1.37
CA TYR A 350 5.88 0.33 2.05
C TYR A 350 5.48 1.72 2.57
N GLN A 351 4.45 2.36 1.99
CA GLN A 351 3.95 3.63 2.50
C GLN A 351 3.52 3.52 3.97
N TRP A 352 2.90 2.38 4.33
CA TRP A 352 2.37 2.14 5.66
C TRP A 352 3.46 2.04 6.72
N LEU A 353 4.69 1.65 6.35
CA LEU A 353 5.84 1.66 7.26
C LEU A 353 6.17 3.10 7.70
N THR A 354 6.34 4.01 6.74
CA THR A 354 6.67 5.42 7.02
C THR A 354 5.58 6.08 7.88
N LEU A 355 4.32 5.83 7.55
CA LEU A 355 3.18 6.38 8.29
C LEU A 355 3.10 5.78 9.70
N HIS A 356 3.29 4.46 9.83
CA HIS A 356 3.37 3.80 11.13
C HIS A 356 4.54 4.32 11.99
N HIS A 357 5.72 4.54 11.42
CA HIS A 357 6.83 5.14 12.17
C HIS A 357 6.52 6.56 12.65
N THR A 358 5.79 7.35 11.86
CA THR A 358 5.36 8.70 12.25
C THR A 358 4.39 8.66 13.43
N ILE A 359 3.49 7.67 13.43
CA ILE A 359 2.59 7.38 14.55
C ILE A 359 3.38 6.98 15.79
N LEU A 360 4.28 5.99 15.69
CA LEU A 360 5.10 5.53 16.81
C LEU A 360 5.97 6.65 17.38
N TYR A 361 6.57 7.48 16.53
CA TYR A 361 7.31 8.67 16.96
C TYR A 361 6.41 9.64 17.74
N SER A 362 5.21 9.91 17.23
CA SER A 362 4.24 10.82 17.87
C SER A 362 3.81 10.31 19.25
N LEU A 363 3.62 8.99 19.39
CA LEU A 363 3.28 8.35 20.66
C LEU A 363 4.46 8.32 21.64
N ALA A 364 5.66 7.96 21.17
CA ALA A 364 6.87 7.88 22.00
C ALA A 364 7.35 9.25 22.50
N THR A 365 7.18 10.31 21.69
CA THR A 365 7.54 11.69 22.07
C THR A 365 6.37 12.47 22.68
N GLN A 366 5.18 11.88 22.71
CA GLN A 366 3.92 12.53 23.06
C GLN A 366 3.58 13.78 22.24
N ASN A 367 4.22 13.97 21.09
CA ASN A 367 3.86 15.00 20.13
C ASN A 367 2.69 14.51 19.26
N LEU A 368 1.47 14.80 19.71
CA LEU A 368 0.25 14.31 19.07
C LEU A 368 -0.22 15.14 17.88
N LYS A 369 0.59 16.08 17.37
CA LYS A 369 0.23 16.93 16.22
C LYS A 369 -0.29 16.14 15.02
N TYR A 370 0.28 14.95 14.73
CA TYR A 370 -0.14 14.09 13.63
C TYR A 370 -1.58 13.56 13.75
N PHE A 371 -2.04 13.41 14.98
CA PHE A 371 -3.41 13.05 15.30
C PHE A 371 -4.30 14.30 15.27
N GLU A 372 -3.88 15.37 15.95
CA GLU A 372 -4.66 16.59 16.12
C GLU A 372 -4.95 17.34 14.80
N ASN A 373 -4.03 17.26 13.83
CA ASN A 373 -4.21 17.89 12.52
C ASN A 373 -5.04 17.04 11.53
N GLY A 374 -5.49 15.84 11.93
CA GLY A 374 -6.34 14.97 11.12
C GLY A 374 -5.62 14.08 10.10
N ASN A 375 -4.29 14.19 9.94
CA ASN A 375 -3.54 13.36 8.98
C ASN A 375 -3.68 11.87 9.27
N MET A 376 -3.59 11.49 10.55
CA MET A 376 -3.81 10.10 10.97
C MET A 376 -5.23 9.59 10.63
N ARG A 377 -6.25 10.43 10.77
CA ARG A 377 -7.63 10.06 10.38
C ARG A 377 -7.73 9.84 8.87
N ARG A 378 -7.12 10.73 8.07
CA ARG A 378 -7.05 10.57 6.61
C ARG A 378 -6.33 9.29 6.20
N ASN A 379 -5.29 8.87 6.93
CA ASN A 379 -4.62 7.59 6.67
C ASN A 379 -5.51 6.37 6.91
N ALA A 380 -6.31 6.38 7.98
CA ALA A 380 -7.28 5.31 8.22
C ALA A 380 -8.31 5.24 7.09
N GLU A 381 -8.87 6.37 6.67
CA GLU A 381 -9.81 6.43 5.55
C GLU A 381 -9.18 6.01 4.22
N TYR A 382 -7.93 6.43 3.97
CA TYR A 382 -7.18 6.00 2.78
C TYR A 382 -7.01 4.47 2.76
N ALA A 383 -6.66 3.85 3.90
CA ALA A 383 -6.55 2.39 4.02
C ALA A 383 -7.88 1.67 3.75
N ILE A 384 -9.02 2.29 4.05
CA ILE A 384 -10.35 1.75 3.72
C ILE A 384 -10.64 1.91 2.22
N HIS A 385 -10.33 3.07 1.63
CA HIS A 385 -10.54 3.33 0.20
C HIS A 385 -9.67 2.45 -0.71
N THR A 386 -8.43 2.16 -0.33
CA THR A 386 -7.49 1.31 -1.10
C THR A 386 -7.64 -0.20 -0.83
N MET A 387 -8.67 -0.59 -0.07
CA MET A 387 -9.05 -1.97 0.18
C MET A 387 -10.21 -2.38 -0.73
N ASN A 388 -10.12 -3.55 -1.37
CA ASN A 388 -11.25 -4.07 -2.14
C ASN A 388 -12.39 -4.60 -1.23
N ASN A 389 -13.53 -4.95 -1.84
CA ASN A 389 -14.72 -5.41 -1.09
C ASN A 389 -14.51 -6.73 -0.35
N LEU A 390 -13.45 -7.47 -0.67
CA LEU A 390 -13.07 -8.73 -0.03
C LEU A 390 -12.26 -8.52 1.25
N GLY A 391 -11.80 -7.30 1.54
CA GLY A 391 -10.97 -7.00 2.72
C GLY A 391 -9.45 -6.94 2.43
N PHE A 392 -9.01 -7.15 1.20
CA PHE A 392 -7.60 -7.10 0.81
C PHE A 392 -7.19 -5.70 0.37
N GLN A 393 -5.99 -5.27 0.76
CA GLN A 393 -5.37 -4.09 0.15
C GLN A 393 -5.11 -4.37 -1.33
N VAL A 394 -5.46 -3.42 -2.21
CA VAL A 394 -5.18 -3.53 -3.64
C VAL A 394 -3.67 -3.57 -3.86
N ALA A 395 -3.18 -4.51 -4.66
CA ALA A 395 -1.75 -4.66 -4.94
C ALA A 395 -1.33 -3.64 -6.02
N TYR A 396 -0.59 -2.60 -5.61
CA TYR A 396 0.03 -1.61 -6.50
C TYR A 396 1.36 -1.11 -5.91
N GLY A 397 2.27 -0.68 -6.80
CA GLY A 397 3.68 -0.49 -6.46
C GLY A 397 4.36 -1.81 -6.06
N ASP A 398 5.44 -1.74 -5.28
CA ASP A 398 6.27 -2.90 -4.90
C ASP A 398 5.52 -3.87 -3.97
N ILE A 399 4.74 -4.79 -4.56
CA ILE A 399 3.96 -5.82 -3.87
C ILE A 399 4.07 -7.12 -4.66
N GLY A 400 4.88 -8.05 -4.16
CA GLY A 400 5.16 -9.33 -4.81
C GLY A 400 4.18 -10.47 -4.49
N HIS A 401 3.02 -10.20 -3.88
CA HIS A 401 2.03 -11.25 -3.61
C HIS A 401 0.60 -10.71 -3.44
N TRP A 402 -0.38 -11.54 -3.77
CA TRP A 402 -1.78 -11.36 -3.38
C TRP A 402 -2.01 -11.78 -1.92
N GLY A 403 -2.84 -11.04 -1.19
CA GLY A 403 -3.26 -11.38 0.18
C GLY A 403 -3.19 -10.20 1.14
N ILE A 404 -3.23 -10.49 2.44
CA ILE A 404 -3.12 -9.44 3.47
C ILE A 404 -1.66 -9.00 3.63
N ILE A 405 -1.44 -7.70 3.58
CA ILE A 405 -0.14 -7.04 3.84
C ILE A 405 0.06 -6.91 5.35
N GLY A 406 -0.91 -6.30 6.04
CA GLY A 406 -1.04 -6.31 7.49
C GLY A 406 -0.55 -5.04 8.18
N ILE A 407 0.37 -4.28 7.57
CA ILE A 407 0.93 -3.07 8.19
C ILE A 407 -0.12 -1.97 8.32
N GLU A 408 -1.04 -1.88 7.36
CA GLU A 408 -2.16 -0.92 7.43
C GLU A 408 -3.09 -1.20 8.62
N SER A 409 -3.08 -2.43 9.16
CA SER A 409 -3.93 -2.80 10.30
C SER A 409 -3.52 -2.07 11.57
N TYR A 410 -2.23 -1.73 11.74
CA TYR A 410 -1.77 -0.90 12.86
C TYR A 410 -2.40 0.49 12.82
N ILE A 411 -2.56 1.06 11.63
CA ILE A 411 -3.16 2.38 11.45
C ILE A 411 -4.64 2.33 11.83
N LEU A 412 -5.36 1.29 11.39
CA LEU A 412 -6.77 1.10 11.73
C LEU A 412 -6.98 0.91 13.24
N GLN A 413 -6.15 0.08 13.91
CA GLN A 413 -6.23 -0.14 15.36
C GLN A 413 -5.94 1.15 16.14
N ILE A 414 -4.91 1.91 15.76
CA ILE A 414 -4.57 3.15 16.47
C ILE A 414 -5.61 4.25 16.20
N ALA A 415 -6.21 4.28 15.01
CA ALA A 415 -7.33 5.18 14.71
C ALA A 415 -8.58 4.82 15.54
N GLU A 416 -8.89 3.53 15.68
CA GLU A 416 -9.91 3.04 16.60
C GLU A 416 -9.62 3.51 18.03
N TRP A 417 -8.39 3.31 18.51
CA TRP A 417 -8.01 3.68 19.88
C TRP A 417 -8.10 5.18 20.15
N TYR A 418 -7.50 6.00 19.29
CA TYR A 418 -7.40 7.43 19.53
C TYR A 418 -8.72 8.17 19.27
N TYR A 419 -9.40 7.86 18.16
CA TYR A 419 -10.60 8.58 17.74
C TYR A 419 -11.91 7.90 18.10
N ARG A 420 -11.86 6.67 18.60
CA ARG A 420 -13.04 5.80 18.76
C ARG A 420 -13.78 5.60 17.44
N ASP A 421 -13.05 5.43 16.35
CA ASP A 421 -13.62 5.28 14.99
C ASP A 421 -14.14 3.85 14.77
N GLY A 422 -15.47 3.69 14.84
CA GLY A 422 -16.16 2.42 14.59
C GLY A 422 -15.98 1.87 13.17
N ARG A 423 -15.67 2.72 12.17
CA ARG A 423 -15.36 2.29 10.80
C ARG A 423 -14.03 1.57 10.74
N ALA A 424 -13.01 2.14 11.42
CA ALA A 424 -11.70 1.52 11.51
C ALA A 424 -11.78 0.16 12.24
N ARG A 425 -12.58 0.07 13.32
CA ARG A 425 -12.87 -1.19 14.01
C ARG A 425 -13.48 -2.23 13.07
N TRP A 426 -14.53 -1.86 12.34
CA TRP A 426 -15.25 -2.76 11.44
C TRP A 426 -14.34 -3.32 10.35
N VAL A 427 -13.52 -2.46 9.73
CA VAL A 427 -12.56 -2.89 8.69
C VAL A 427 -11.45 -3.76 9.25
N PHE A 428 -10.94 -3.43 10.44
CA PHE A 428 -9.97 -4.28 11.14
C PHE A 428 -10.54 -5.67 11.42
N ASP A 429 -11.76 -5.77 11.96
CA ASP A 429 -12.43 -7.04 12.23
C ASP A 429 -12.65 -7.86 10.96
N LYS A 430 -13.07 -7.20 9.86
CA LYS A 430 -13.19 -7.84 8.55
C LYS A 430 -11.86 -8.44 8.06
N LYS A 431 -10.74 -7.72 8.21
CA LYS A 431 -9.40 -8.23 7.87
C LYS A 431 -8.99 -9.39 8.77
N MET A 432 -9.25 -9.30 10.08
CA MET A 432 -8.89 -10.35 11.04
C MET A 432 -9.68 -11.65 10.81
N ALA A 433 -10.92 -11.55 10.31
CA ALA A 433 -11.72 -12.72 9.93
C ALA A 433 -11.10 -13.52 8.77
N ILE A 434 -10.33 -12.86 7.89
CA ILE A 434 -9.61 -13.51 6.79
C ILE A 434 -8.31 -14.15 7.31
N ARG A 435 -7.50 -13.38 8.03
CA ARG A 435 -6.29 -13.85 8.70
C ARG A 435 -6.06 -13.03 9.95
N ASN A 436 -6.05 -13.71 11.10
CA ASN A 436 -5.76 -13.06 12.37
C ASN A 436 -4.28 -12.65 12.45
N LEU A 437 -4.03 -11.35 12.31
CA LEU A 437 -2.71 -10.72 12.42
C LEU A 437 -2.55 -9.90 13.72
N THR A 438 -3.51 -9.99 14.64
CA THR A 438 -3.43 -9.33 15.95
C THR A 438 -2.08 -9.69 16.58
N ALA A 439 -1.38 -8.76 17.22
CA ALA A 439 -0.28 -9.09 18.12
C ALA A 439 -0.49 -8.39 19.46
N THR A 440 0.27 -8.82 20.46
CA THR A 440 0.34 -8.15 21.76
C THR A 440 0.81 -6.71 21.56
N SER A 441 0.24 -5.79 22.34
CA SER A 441 0.72 -4.41 22.43
C SER A 441 0.49 -3.55 21.19
N GLN A 442 -0.68 -3.68 20.55
CA GLN A 442 -1.03 -2.97 19.31
C GLN A 442 -2.15 -1.91 19.48
N TYR A 443 -2.36 -1.41 20.70
CA TYR A 443 -3.34 -0.37 21.02
C TYR A 443 -4.76 -0.85 20.76
N ARG A 444 -5.04 -2.13 21.05
CA ARG A 444 -6.35 -2.69 20.72
C ARG A 444 -7.41 -2.13 21.67
N THR A 445 -8.55 -1.75 21.11
CA THR A 445 -9.76 -1.49 21.89
C THR A 445 -10.87 -2.45 21.49
N CYS A 446 -11.81 -2.67 22.40
CA CYS A 446 -13.05 -3.40 22.17
C CYS A 446 -14.25 -2.61 22.72
N GLN A 447 -14.06 -1.32 22.96
CA GLN A 447 -15.06 -0.44 23.59
C GLN A 447 -15.93 0.30 22.57
N VAL A 448 -15.57 0.25 21.28
CA VAL A 448 -16.26 0.94 20.20
C VAL A 448 -17.07 -0.05 19.39
N GLU A 449 -18.34 0.25 19.17
CA GLU A 449 -19.19 -0.57 18.30
C GLU A 449 -18.68 -0.51 16.86
N PRO A 450 -18.47 -1.65 16.18
CA PRO A 450 -18.10 -1.67 14.76
C PRO A 450 -19.21 -1.06 13.89
N VAL A 451 -18.86 -0.13 13.01
CA VAL A 451 -19.79 0.53 12.08
C VAL A 451 -19.35 0.27 10.65
N SER A 452 -20.23 -0.27 9.79
CA SER A 452 -19.93 -0.41 8.37
C SER A 452 -19.67 0.98 7.75
N PRO A 453 -18.57 1.19 7.01
CA PRO A 453 -18.20 2.49 6.43
C PRO A 453 -19.02 2.89 5.19
N GLU A 454 -20.35 2.74 5.24
CA GLU A 454 -21.25 3.06 4.12
C GLU A 454 -21.21 4.53 3.69
N ASP A 455 -20.72 5.42 4.56
CA ASP A 455 -20.45 6.82 4.23
C ASP A 455 -19.31 7.01 3.22
N LEU A 456 -18.52 5.95 2.96
CA LEU A 456 -17.44 5.92 1.97
C LEU A 456 -17.83 5.20 0.66
N SER A 457 -19.12 4.85 0.51
CA SER A 457 -19.69 4.32 -0.73
C SER A 457 -19.97 5.44 -1.73
N GLY A 458 -20.05 5.09 -3.02
CA GLY A 458 -20.11 6.02 -4.14
C GLY A 458 -18.77 6.13 -4.88
N ALA A 459 -18.64 7.18 -5.69
CA ALA A 459 -17.39 7.46 -6.39
C ALA A 459 -16.64 8.60 -5.69
N THR A 460 -15.34 8.42 -5.47
CA THR A 460 -14.48 9.38 -4.75
C THR A 460 -13.20 9.68 -5.54
N VAL A 461 -12.83 10.96 -5.62
CA VAL A 461 -11.47 11.38 -6.00
C VAL A 461 -10.69 11.67 -4.73
N TRP A 462 -9.62 10.92 -4.50
CA TRP A 462 -8.70 11.15 -3.39
C TRP A 462 -7.64 12.20 -3.78
N PRO A 463 -7.61 13.35 -3.11
CA PRO A 463 -6.67 14.42 -3.45
C PRO A 463 -5.24 14.09 -3.03
N LEU A 464 -4.28 14.61 -3.80
CA LEU A 464 -2.87 14.51 -3.46
C LEU A 464 -2.51 15.47 -2.33
N ALA A 465 -1.65 15.05 -1.39
CA ALA A 465 -1.17 15.90 -0.32
C ALA A 465 -0.25 17.02 -0.87
N GLU A 466 -0.44 18.27 -0.44
CA GLU A 466 0.29 19.44 -0.96
C GLU A 466 1.81 19.31 -0.81
N LEU A 467 2.27 18.81 0.34
CA LEU A 467 3.70 18.63 0.58
C LEU A 467 4.30 17.54 -0.32
N TRP A 468 3.52 16.50 -0.64
CA TRP A 468 3.92 15.48 -1.60
C TRP A 468 4.00 16.08 -3.00
N TYR A 469 2.99 16.86 -3.42
CA TYR A 469 3.01 17.60 -4.68
C TYR A 469 4.28 18.46 -4.80
N LYS A 470 4.59 19.28 -3.78
CA LYS A 470 5.81 20.10 -3.75
C LYS A 470 7.10 19.27 -3.80
N SER A 471 7.07 18.02 -3.36
CA SER A 471 8.25 17.15 -3.34
C SER A 471 8.60 16.57 -4.72
N PHE A 472 7.61 16.36 -5.59
CA PHE A 472 7.77 15.60 -6.85
C PHE A 472 7.15 16.25 -8.11
N LEU A 473 6.12 17.07 -7.97
CA LEU A 473 5.28 17.55 -9.07
C LEU A 473 5.25 19.06 -9.24
N ASP A 474 5.99 19.83 -8.43
CA ASP A 474 6.02 21.30 -8.51
C ASP A 474 6.42 21.81 -9.91
N GLU A 475 7.27 21.05 -10.60
CA GLU A 475 7.75 21.35 -11.97
C GLU A 475 6.98 20.59 -13.06
N SER A 476 5.93 19.83 -12.72
CA SER A 476 5.19 18.99 -13.68
C SER A 476 4.30 19.79 -14.64
N GLY A 477 3.97 21.04 -14.30
CA GLY A 477 3.01 21.86 -15.03
C GLY A 477 1.54 21.52 -14.76
N ILE A 478 1.25 20.45 -14.00
CA ILE A 478 -0.12 20.09 -13.61
C ILE A 478 -0.53 20.95 -12.40
N PRO A 479 -1.65 21.70 -12.45
CA PRO A 479 -2.13 22.45 -11.29
C PRO A 479 -2.40 21.54 -10.08
N PHE A 480 -1.93 21.93 -8.90
CA PHE A 480 -2.09 21.15 -7.67
C PHE A 480 -3.54 20.72 -7.42
N ASP A 481 -4.50 21.62 -7.63
CA ASP A 481 -5.92 21.37 -7.42
C ASP A 481 -6.53 20.36 -8.40
N ARG A 482 -5.80 19.99 -9.46
CA ARG A 482 -6.16 18.99 -10.48
C ARG A 482 -5.32 17.71 -10.38
N THR A 483 -4.40 17.62 -9.42
CA THR A 483 -3.66 16.37 -9.17
C THR A 483 -4.48 15.38 -8.35
N VAL A 484 -4.33 14.10 -8.66
CA VAL A 484 -5.10 13.02 -8.05
C VAL A 484 -4.13 11.97 -7.51
N ASP A 485 -4.40 11.44 -6.33
CA ASP A 485 -3.71 10.26 -5.83
C ASP A 485 -4.38 8.99 -6.37
N LYS A 486 -5.68 8.82 -6.06
CA LYS A 486 -6.49 7.69 -6.48
C LYS A 486 -7.91 8.13 -6.83
N ILE A 487 -8.58 7.41 -7.73
CA ILE A 487 -10.03 7.50 -7.93
C ILE A 487 -10.65 6.16 -7.57
N ILE A 488 -11.68 6.19 -6.75
CA ILE A 488 -12.33 5.01 -6.19
C ILE A 488 -13.77 4.98 -6.65
N PHE A 489 -14.24 3.84 -7.13
CA PHE A 489 -15.65 3.55 -7.35
C PHE A 489 -16.01 2.39 -6.42
N ARG A 490 -16.96 2.61 -5.50
CA ARG A 490 -17.34 1.63 -4.49
C ARG A 490 -18.86 1.61 -4.36
N GLU A 491 -19.49 0.47 -4.62
CA GLU A 491 -20.92 0.28 -4.36
C GLU A 491 -21.20 0.12 -2.87
N GLY A 492 -20.35 -0.66 -2.19
CA GLY A 492 -20.45 -0.92 -0.76
C GLY A 492 -19.29 -1.77 -0.28
N PHE A 493 -19.52 -2.53 0.78
CA PHE A 493 -18.52 -3.39 1.40
C PHE A 493 -18.95 -4.87 1.45
N ASP A 494 -20.05 -5.28 0.80
CA ASP A 494 -20.36 -6.69 0.62
C ASP A 494 -19.40 -7.30 -0.43
N PRO A 495 -18.92 -8.55 -0.27
CA PRO A 495 -18.07 -9.18 -1.28
C PRO A 495 -18.66 -9.20 -2.71
N ASN A 496 -19.98 -9.10 -2.86
CA ASN A 496 -20.65 -9.08 -4.16
C ASN A 496 -20.67 -7.70 -4.81
N ASP A 497 -20.50 -6.63 -4.04
CA ASP A 497 -20.57 -5.23 -4.50
C ASP A 497 -19.47 -4.91 -5.53
N GLN A 498 -19.71 -3.90 -6.36
CA GLN A 498 -18.73 -3.36 -7.29
C GLN A 498 -17.64 -2.54 -6.59
N TYR A 499 -16.38 -2.77 -6.98
CA TYR A 499 -15.25 -1.93 -6.60
C TYR A 499 -14.25 -1.79 -7.74
N LEU A 500 -13.77 -0.57 -7.96
CA LEU A 500 -12.70 -0.25 -8.91
C LEU A 500 -11.78 0.83 -8.33
N LEU A 501 -10.47 0.65 -8.50
CA LEU A 501 -9.44 1.61 -8.08
C LEU A 501 -8.60 2.04 -9.29
N LEU A 502 -8.49 3.34 -9.53
CA LEU A 502 -7.65 3.96 -10.57
C LEU A 502 -6.48 4.70 -9.92
N ASP A 503 -5.27 4.56 -10.49
CA ASP A 503 -4.10 5.31 -10.04
C ASP A 503 -3.95 6.68 -10.72
N GLY A 504 -3.55 7.68 -9.94
CA GLY A 504 -3.19 9.02 -10.42
C GLY A 504 -1.69 9.29 -10.56
N LEU A 505 -0.81 8.40 -10.10
CA LEU A 505 0.62 8.68 -9.94
C LEU A 505 1.50 7.69 -10.74
N SER A 506 2.75 8.08 -11.05
CA SER A 506 3.70 7.23 -11.82
C SER A 506 5.16 7.50 -11.45
N ILE A 507 5.37 8.05 -10.26
CA ILE A 507 6.66 8.50 -9.76
C ILE A 507 6.71 8.26 -8.26
N SER A 508 7.86 8.58 -7.67
CA SER A 508 8.22 8.38 -6.26
C SER A 508 8.70 6.96 -5.96
N GLY A 509 9.00 6.70 -4.68
CA GLY A 509 9.68 5.46 -4.26
C GLY A 509 8.71 4.30 -4.15
N HIS A 510 9.18 3.08 -4.45
CA HIS A 510 8.37 1.86 -4.49
C HIS A 510 7.11 1.91 -5.37
N GLY A 511 6.90 2.99 -6.13
CA GLY A 511 5.76 3.15 -7.04
C GLY A 511 6.12 2.72 -8.46
N HIS A 512 5.10 2.42 -9.26
CA HIS A 512 5.27 1.91 -10.61
C HIS A 512 4.93 2.98 -11.67
N LYS A 513 4.94 2.60 -12.95
CA LYS A 513 4.53 3.44 -14.08
C LYS A 513 3.10 3.09 -14.50
N ASP A 514 2.20 3.22 -13.55
CA ASP A 514 0.82 2.73 -13.56
C ASP A 514 -0.23 3.85 -13.48
N GLY A 515 0.17 5.12 -13.57
CA GLY A 515 -0.76 6.24 -13.53
C GLY A 515 -1.72 6.23 -14.72
N ASN A 516 -2.99 6.46 -14.43
CA ASN A 516 -4.14 6.29 -15.32
C ASN A 516 -4.51 4.80 -15.58
N SER A 517 -3.90 3.84 -14.89
CA SER A 517 -4.25 2.41 -14.95
C SER A 517 -5.28 2.02 -13.88
N ILE A 518 -6.07 1.00 -14.17
CA ILE A 518 -7.05 0.43 -13.22
C ILE A 518 -6.35 -0.63 -12.37
N LEU A 519 -5.97 -0.28 -11.15
CA LEU A 519 -5.21 -1.15 -10.25
C LEU A 519 -5.99 -2.39 -9.79
N ALA A 520 -7.31 -2.26 -9.69
CA ALA A 520 -8.18 -3.38 -9.35
C ALA A 520 -9.60 -3.17 -9.85
N TRP A 521 -10.25 -4.28 -10.21
CA TRP A 521 -11.69 -4.39 -10.35
C TRP A 521 -12.16 -5.68 -9.66
N SER A 522 -13.09 -5.57 -8.71
CA SER A 522 -13.66 -6.70 -7.98
C SER A 522 -15.18 -6.59 -7.84
N GLN A 523 -15.86 -7.72 -7.98
CA GLN A 523 -17.33 -7.88 -7.84
C GLN A 523 -17.66 -9.37 -7.72
N ASN A 524 -18.82 -9.74 -7.17
CA ASN A 524 -19.29 -11.14 -7.11
C ASN A 524 -18.32 -12.08 -6.37
N ASN A 525 -17.70 -11.57 -5.31
CA ASN A 525 -16.69 -12.26 -4.52
C ASN A 525 -15.48 -12.71 -5.36
N ARG A 526 -15.07 -11.91 -6.36
CA ARG A 526 -13.93 -12.17 -7.25
C ARG A 526 -13.13 -10.90 -7.52
N VAL A 527 -11.85 -11.08 -7.85
CA VAL A 527 -10.97 -10.07 -8.43
C VAL A 527 -10.82 -10.37 -9.92
N TRP A 528 -11.22 -9.42 -10.77
CA TRP A 528 -11.31 -9.58 -12.22
C TRP A 528 -10.15 -8.95 -12.98
N LEU A 529 -9.71 -7.77 -12.53
CA LEU A 529 -8.43 -7.21 -12.98
C LEU A 529 -7.38 -7.34 -11.89
N THR A 530 -6.21 -7.82 -12.28
CA THR A 530 -5.05 -8.05 -11.43
C THR A 530 -3.96 -7.05 -11.74
N ASP A 531 -3.31 -6.54 -10.70
CA ASP A 531 -2.05 -5.79 -10.78
C ASP A 531 -1.16 -6.28 -9.63
N GLY A 532 0.13 -5.94 -9.64
CA GLY A 532 1.04 -6.26 -8.54
C GLY A 532 2.22 -7.15 -8.92
N ASP A 533 3.39 -6.54 -8.85
CA ASP A 533 4.69 -7.21 -8.86
C ASP A 533 5.64 -6.44 -7.94
N TYR A 534 6.77 -7.04 -7.59
CA TYR A 534 7.78 -6.35 -6.77
C TYR A 534 8.72 -5.47 -7.61
N ILE A 535 8.95 -5.78 -8.90
CA ILE A 535 9.99 -5.17 -9.74
C ILE A 535 9.48 -4.72 -11.10
N LYS A 536 8.47 -5.40 -11.68
CA LYS A 536 7.91 -5.14 -13.01
C LYS A 536 7.08 -3.84 -13.05
N ALA A 537 7.77 -2.70 -12.97
CA ALA A 537 7.16 -1.37 -12.84
C ALA A 537 6.82 -0.65 -14.16
N LEU A 538 7.05 -1.27 -15.33
CA LEU A 538 6.86 -0.62 -16.62
C LEU A 538 5.38 -0.65 -17.08
N PRO A 539 4.93 0.33 -17.89
CA PRO A 539 3.50 0.48 -18.27
C PRO A 539 2.85 -0.77 -18.87
N LYS A 540 3.63 -1.61 -19.57
CA LYS A 540 3.15 -2.85 -20.19
C LYS A 540 2.67 -3.90 -19.18
N PHE A 541 3.00 -3.73 -17.90
CA PHE A 541 2.62 -4.61 -16.80
C PHE A 541 1.42 -4.10 -15.99
N HIS A 542 0.70 -3.09 -16.49
CA HIS A 542 -0.43 -2.49 -15.77
C HIS A 542 -1.67 -2.37 -16.66
N ASN A 543 -2.83 -2.23 -16.02
CA ASN A 543 -4.14 -2.16 -16.69
C ASN A 543 -4.44 -0.78 -17.30
N GLY A 544 -3.60 -0.37 -18.26
CA GLY A 544 -3.57 0.96 -18.85
C GLY A 544 -3.55 0.94 -20.37
N VAL A 545 -3.00 2.00 -20.98
CA VAL A 545 -2.68 2.03 -22.40
C VAL A 545 -1.17 2.23 -22.58
N LEU A 546 -0.54 1.34 -23.33
CA LEU A 546 0.81 1.55 -23.84
C LEU A 546 0.73 2.37 -25.13
N VAL A 547 1.40 3.52 -25.15
CA VAL A 547 1.49 4.39 -26.32
C VAL A 547 2.84 4.22 -26.98
N LEU A 548 2.81 3.88 -28.27
CA LEU A 548 3.98 3.78 -29.15
C LEU A 548 3.80 4.77 -30.29
N ARG A 549 4.87 5.48 -30.65
CA ARG A 549 4.96 6.34 -31.83
C ARG A 549 6.21 5.94 -32.61
N ASP A 550 6.06 5.68 -33.90
CA ASP A 550 7.13 5.23 -34.80
C ASP A 550 7.89 4.01 -34.22
N GLY A 551 7.14 3.06 -33.66
CA GLY A 551 7.67 1.85 -33.03
C GLY A 551 8.28 2.01 -31.63
N GLN A 552 8.31 3.22 -31.06
CA GLN A 552 8.96 3.49 -29.77
C GLN A 552 7.98 4.06 -28.73
N SER A 553 8.16 3.66 -27.47
CA SER A 553 7.45 4.30 -26.34
C SER A 553 8.32 5.40 -25.72
N ALA A 554 7.77 6.14 -24.77
CA ALA A 554 8.47 7.19 -24.04
C ALA A 554 8.33 7.01 -22.52
N THR A 555 9.10 7.79 -21.75
CA THR A 555 8.89 7.90 -20.31
C THR A 555 7.48 8.40 -20.03
N MET A 556 6.74 7.69 -19.19
CA MET A 556 5.41 8.10 -18.79
C MET A 556 5.45 9.41 -17.99
N PRO A 557 4.55 10.37 -18.25
CA PRO A 557 4.39 11.56 -17.41
C PRO A 557 4.21 11.19 -15.92
N PRO A 558 4.64 12.03 -14.97
CA PRO A 558 4.77 11.62 -13.56
C PRO A 558 3.44 11.46 -12.81
N ALA A 559 2.35 12.08 -13.28
CA ALA A 559 1.02 12.01 -12.67
C ALA A 559 -0.07 12.21 -13.73
N VAL A 560 -1.33 12.00 -13.35
CA VAL A 560 -2.52 12.33 -14.14
C VAL A 560 -3.07 13.68 -13.74
N GLU A 561 -3.72 14.35 -14.67
CA GLU A 561 -4.51 15.54 -14.43
C GLU A 561 -6.00 15.19 -14.42
N LEU A 562 -6.74 15.66 -13.42
CA LEU A 562 -8.20 15.57 -13.36
C LEU A 562 -8.82 16.56 -14.36
N VAL A 563 -9.62 16.06 -15.29
CA VAL A 563 -10.39 16.88 -16.25
C VAL A 563 -11.77 17.18 -15.69
N SER A 564 -12.49 16.14 -15.29
CA SER A 564 -13.76 16.25 -14.59
C SER A 564 -14.10 14.96 -13.84
N PHE A 565 -14.98 15.11 -12.84
CA PHE A 565 -15.48 14.01 -12.03
C PHE A 565 -16.95 14.25 -11.69
N SER A 566 -17.74 13.18 -11.73
CA SER A 566 -19.17 13.21 -11.44
C SER A 566 -19.58 11.95 -10.69
N ASP A 567 -20.46 12.11 -9.69
CA ASP A 567 -21.08 10.99 -8.96
C ASP A 567 -22.60 11.22 -8.88
N LEU A 568 -23.30 10.96 -9.99
CA LEU A 568 -24.75 11.10 -10.10
C LEU A 568 -25.47 9.84 -9.57
N PRO A 569 -26.79 9.88 -9.30
CA PRO A 569 -27.49 8.79 -8.64
C PRO A 569 -27.33 7.41 -9.28
N SER A 570 -27.34 7.30 -10.61
CA SER A 570 -27.17 6.01 -11.30
C SER A 570 -25.83 5.83 -11.98
N THR A 571 -25.10 6.92 -12.21
CA THR A 571 -23.87 6.91 -13.01
C THR A 571 -22.80 7.77 -12.37
N ALA A 572 -21.61 7.22 -12.22
CA ALA A 572 -20.42 8.01 -11.90
C ALA A 572 -19.49 8.07 -13.12
N VAL A 573 -18.78 9.18 -13.27
CA VAL A 573 -17.85 9.40 -14.38
C VAL A 573 -16.56 10.02 -13.86
N SER A 574 -15.41 9.43 -14.21
CA SER A 574 -14.11 10.09 -14.05
C SER A 574 -13.47 10.34 -15.41
N ARG A 575 -12.92 11.54 -15.61
CA ARG A 575 -12.13 11.90 -16.79
C ARG A 575 -10.76 12.39 -16.34
N THR A 576 -9.72 11.64 -16.69
CA THR A 576 -8.32 11.90 -16.33
C THR A 576 -7.45 11.90 -17.57
N VAL A 577 -6.40 12.71 -17.60
CA VAL A 577 -5.50 12.83 -18.75
C VAL A 577 -4.03 12.70 -18.37
N LYS A 578 -3.29 11.94 -19.18
CA LYS A 578 -1.83 11.92 -19.26
C LYS A 578 -1.41 12.75 -20.47
N CYS A 579 -0.97 13.98 -20.22
CA CYS A 579 -0.56 14.88 -21.30
C CYS A 579 0.78 14.44 -21.91
N ASN A 580 0.86 14.46 -23.24
CA ASN A 580 2.07 14.22 -24.03
C ASN A 580 2.81 12.90 -23.70
N TYR A 581 2.08 11.80 -23.49
CA TYR A 581 2.66 10.47 -23.38
C TYR A 581 3.04 9.95 -24.78
N ALA A 582 4.35 9.83 -25.04
CA ALA A 582 4.89 9.42 -26.34
C ALA A 582 4.36 10.22 -27.55
N GLY A 583 4.05 11.52 -27.35
CA GLY A 583 3.56 12.41 -28.40
C GLY A 583 2.04 12.47 -28.54
N ALA A 584 1.27 11.85 -27.64
CA ALA A 584 -0.19 11.95 -27.58
C ALA A 584 -0.70 12.31 -26.17
N ASP A 585 -1.80 13.04 -26.09
CA ASP A 585 -2.56 13.17 -24.85
C ASP A 585 -3.45 11.92 -24.71
N TRP A 586 -3.27 11.18 -23.62
CA TRP A 586 -4.10 10.01 -23.31
C TRP A 586 -5.13 10.38 -22.24
N MET A 587 -6.38 10.55 -22.66
CA MET A 587 -7.51 10.78 -21.78
C MET A 587 -8.30 9.49 -21.54
N ARG A 588 -8.45 9.11 -20.28
CA ARG A 588 -9.26 7.97 -19.85
C ARG A 588 -10.58 8.46 -19.26
N ASN A 589 -11.68 7.94 -19.78
CA ASN A 589 -13.02 8.15 -19.27
C ASN A 589 -13.50 6.82 -18.68
N ILE A 590 -13.79 6.78 -17.39
CA ILE A 590 -14.44 5.63 -16.75
C ILE A 590 -15.86 6.03 -16.42
N VAL A 591 -16.81 5.29 -16.96
CA VAL A 591 -18.24 5.42 -16.67
C VAL A 591 -18.67 4.20 -15.88
N TRP A 592 -19.10 4.43 -14.65
CA TRP A 592 -19.68 3.40 -13.81
C TRP A 592 -21.20 3.49 -13.86
N LEU A 593 -21.84 2.54 -14.52
CA LEU A 593 -23.29 2.32 -14.38
C LEU A 593 -23.50 1.50 -13.11
N LYS A 594 -23.94 2.17 -12.04
CA LYS A 594 -23.97 1.60 -10.69
C LYS A 594 -24.80 0.32 -10.64
N GLY A 595 -24.22 -0.73 -10.06
CA GLY A 595 -24.79 -2.08 -9.98
C GLY A 595 -24.79 -2.88 -11.28
N ARG A 596 -24.16 -2.37 -12.37
CA ARG A 596 -24.21 -3.02 -13.69
C ARG A 596 -22.83 -3.26 -14.31
N VAL A 597 -22.14 -2.20 -14.73
CA VAL A 597 -20.97 -2.32 -15.63
C VAL A 597 -20.07 -1.09 -15.52
N PHE A 598 -18.78 -1.28 -15.75
CA PHE A 598 -17.86 -0.18 -16.04
C PHE A 598 -17.58 -0.11 -17.53
N LEU A 599 -17.72 1.08 -18.13
CA LEU A 599 -17.30 1.37 -19.49
C LEU A 599 -16.05 2.26 -19.43
N VAL A 600 -14.99 1.82 -20.11
CA VAL A 600 -13.73 2.55 -20.24
C VAL A 600 -13.63 3.05 -21.68
N LEU A 601 -13.47 4.36 -21.83
CA LEU A 601 -13.20 5.02 -23.10
C LEU A 601 -11.86 5.74 -23.00
N ASP A 602 -10.87 5.18 -23.70
CA ASP A 602 -9.57 5.78 -23.88
C ASP A 602 -9.57 6.61 -25.17
N HIS A 603 -9.44 7.93 -25.01
CA HIS A 603 -9.36 8.92 -26.08
C HIS A 603 -7.92 9.42 -26.19
N MET A 604 -7.35 9.32 -27.38
CA MET A 604 -6.01 9.78 -27.72
C MET A 604 -6.10 11.00 -28.63
N GLU A 605 -5.34 12.05 -28.34
CA GLU A 605 -5.14 13.19 -29.26
C GLU A 605 -3.65 13.30 -29.60
N ALA A 606 -3.29 13.19 -30.88
CA ALA A 606 -1.91 13.31 -31.31
C ALA A 606 -1.41 14.76 -31.15
N LYS A 607 -0.32 14.97 -30.40
CA LYS A 607 0.35 16.27 -30.25
C LYS A 607 1.45 16.48 -31.28
N THR A 608 1.84 15.41 -31.95
CA THR A 608 2.87 15.38 -32.99
C THR A 608 2.45 14.37 -34.06
N ASP A 609 2.85 14.62 -35.29
CA ASP A 609 2.75 13.63 -36.37
C ASP A 609 3.51 12.35 -36.02
N GLY A 610 3.00 11.21 -36.49
CA GLY A 610 3.69 9.91 -36.42
C GLY A 610 2.76 8.72 -36.70
N GLU A 611 3.36 7.54 -36.80
CA GLU A 611 2.65 6.26 -36.81
C GLU A 611 2.41 5.84 -35.35
N PHE A 612 1.16 5.90 -34.88
CA PHE A 612 0.82 5.54 -33.52
C PHE A 612 0.33 4.10 -33.42
N SER A 613 0.73 3.41 -32.36
CA SER A 613 0.12 2.17 -31.89
C SER A 613 -0.29 2.33 -30.43
N PHE A 614 -1.59 2.32 -30.18
CA PHE A 614 -2.19 2.34 -28.85
C PHE A 614 -2.57 0.92 -28.47
N ARG A 615 -2.07 0.45 -27.32
CA ARG A 615 -2.36 -0.89 -26.82
C ARG A 615 -3.05 -0.80 -25.47
N ALA A 616 -4.36 -1.00 -25.42
CA ALA A 616 -5.07 -1.18 -24.16
C ALA A 616 -4.67 -2.54 -23.57
N VAL A 617 -4.14 -2.55 -22.34
CA VAL A 617 -3.65 -3.76 -21.67
C VAL A 617 -4.57 -4.07 -20.50
N TRP A 618 -5.02 -5.32 -20.43
CA TRP A 618 -5.86 -5.83 -19.35
C TRP A 618 -5.31 -7.15 -18.83
N GLN A 619 -5.08 -7.22 -17.53
CA GLN A 619 -4.56 -8.41 -16.87
C GLN A 619 -5.64 -9.03 -16.02
N THR A 620 -5.86 -10.31 -16.24
CA THR A 620 -6.84 -11.10 -15.50
C THR A 620 -6.27 -12.44 -15.08
N ILE A 621 -7.01 -13.18 -14.27
CA ILE A 621 -6.65 -14.51 -13.81
C ILE A 621 -7.87 -15.43 -13.88
N GLY A 622 -7.65 -16.72 -14.15
CA GLY A 622 -8.70 -17.72 -14.28
C GLY A 622 -8.69 -18.41 -15.64
N GLU A 623 -9.75 -19.15 -15.89
CA GLU A 623 -9.98 -19.79 -17.18
C GLU A 623 -10.55 -18.74 -18.14
N VAL A 624 -10.02 -18.67 -19.35
CA VAL A 624 -10.43 -17.66 -20.32
C VAL A 624 -10.79 -18.28 -21.67
N ASP A 625 -11.75 -17.66 -22.36
CA ASP A 625 -12.10 -17.94 -23.75
C ASP A 625 -12.04 -16.62 -24.54
N HIS A 626 -11.18 -16.58 -25.56
CA HIS A 626 -10.91 -15.37 -26.36
C HIS A 626 -11.50 -15.54 -27.76
N GLN A 627 -12.46 -14.68 -28.09
CA GLN A 627 -13.15 -14.70 -29.38
C GLN A 627 -13.29 -13.28 -29.93
N GLY A 628 -12.57 -12.97 -31.02
CA GLY A 628 -12.61 -11.65 -31.64
C GLY A 628 -12.27 -10.55 -30.62
N SER A 629 -13.14 -9.54 -30.47
CA SER A 629 -12.93 -8.42 -29.56
C SER A 629 -13.32 -8.71 -28.10
N VAL A 630 -13.57 -9.97 -27.73
CA VAL A 630 -14.13 -10.37 -26.44
C VAL A 630 -13.24 -11.39 -25.73
N LEU A 631 -13.06 -11.21 -24.42
CA LEU A 631 -12.48 -12.19 -23.51
C LEU A 631 -13.50 -12.55 -22.42
N ASP A 632 -13.97 -13.79 -22.44
CA ASP A 632 -14.74 -14.37 -21.34
C ASP A 632 -13.81 -14.94 -20.26
N ILE A 633 -14.15 -14.73 -18.99
CA ILE A 633 -13.36 -15.11 -17.83
C ILE A 633 -14.25 -15.91 -16.89
N ASN A 634 -13.78 -17.10 -16.50
CA ASN A 634 -14.42 -17.96 -15.49
C ASN A 634 -13.48 -18.16 -14.29
N GLN A 635 -13.98 -17.81 -13.11
CA GLN A 635 -13.33 -18.06 -11.83
C GLN A 635 -14.25 -18.91 -10.94
N LYS A 636 -14.17 -20.24 -11.12
CA LYS A 636 -14.94 -21.24 -10.35
C LYS A 636 -16.45 -20.96 -10.33
N GLY A 637 -17.06 -20.85 -11.50
CA GLY A 637 -18.51 -20.66 -11.66
C GLY A 637 -18.99 -19.24 -11.39
N GLN A 638 -18.08 -18.28 -11.38
CA GLN A 638 -18.39 -16.87 -11.50
C GLN A 638 -17.76 -16.35 -12.79
N PHE A 639 -18.50 -15.51 -13.50
CA PHE A 639 -18.16 -15.08 -14.85
C PHE A 639 -18.00 -13.57 -14.94
N ALA A 640 -17.05 -13.15 -15.75
CA ALA A 640 -16.89 -11.79 -16.20
C ALA A 640 -16.48 -11.76 -17.68
N ARG A 641 -16.60 -10.59 -18.30
CA ARG A 641 -16.19 -10.36 -19.68
C ARG A 641 -15.52 -9.01 -19.82
N LEU A 642 -14.43 -9.00 -20.58
CA LEU A 642 -13.85 -7.81 -21.17
C LEU A 642 -14.31 -7.76 -22.64
N ALA A 643 -15.06 -6.73 -23.02
CA ALA A 643 -15.57 -6.58 -24.39
C ALA A 643 -15.08 -5.27 -24.99
N MET A 644 -14.32 -5.36 -26.08
CA MET A 644 -13.93 -4.23 -26.92
C MET A 644 -14.84 -4.13 -28.15
N THR A 645 -14.78 -3.00 -28.85
CA THR A 645 -15.46 -2.87 -30.14
C THR A 645 -14.83 -3.77 -31.19
N ASP A 646 -15.64 -4.18 -32.16
CA ASP A 646 -15.34 -5.17 -33.20
C ASP A 646 -14.24 -4.74 -34.19
N ASP A 647 -13.93 -3.44 -34.25
CA ASP A 647 -12.83 -2.88 -35.05
C ASP A 647 -11.45 -3.01 -34.40
N ILE A 648 -11.36 -3.41 -33.13
CA ILE A 648 -10.10 -3.51 -32.40
C ILE A 648 -9.48 -4.90 -32.59
N SER A 649 -8.21 -4.91 -33.01
CA SER A 649 -7.42 -6.15 -33.07
C SER A 649 -7.03 -6.56 -31.66
N THR A 650 -7.18 -7.84 -31.31
CA THR A 650 -6.93 -8.31 -29.94
C THR A 650 -5.88 -9.41 -29.88
N LEU A 651 -5.13 -9.44 -28.79
CA LEU A 651 -4.10 -10.42 -28.49
C LEU A 651 -4.32 -10.96 -27.07
N LEU A 652 -3.98 -12.23 -26.87
CA LEU A 652 -3.95 -12.86 -25.55
C LEU A 652 -2.61 -13.55 -25.38
N HIS A 653 -1.94 -13.30 -24.24
CA HIS A 653 -0.74 -14.05 -23.86
C HIS A 653 -0.74 -14.38 -22.37
N ASP A 654 0.04 -15.39 -22.01
CA ASP A 654 0.17 -15.89 -20.65
C ASP A 654 1.44 -15.34 -19.99
N ASP A 655 1.33 -14.83 -18.77
CA ASP A 655 2.45 -14.47 -17.91
C ASP A 655 2.46 -15.34 -16.64
N PRO A 656 3.05 -16.55 -16.69
CA PRO A 656 3.18 -17.41 -15.52
C PRO A 656 4.16 -16.84 -14.49
N ALA A 657 5.07 -15.94 -14.87
CA ALA A 657 6.00 -15.34 -13.92
C ALA A 657 5.27 -14.37 -12.99
N LEU A 658 4.43 -13.50 -13.53
CA LEU A 658 3.56 -12.62 -12.74
C LEU A 658 2.47 -13.42 -11.99
N GLY A 659 1.97 -14.49 -12.61
CA GLY A 659 0.99 -15.37 -12.00
C GLY A 659 1.44 -16.01 -10.67
N LYS A 660 2.75 -16.18 -10.44
CA LYS A 660 3.31 -16.65 -9.15
C LYS A 660 2.89 -15.78 -7.97
N ASN A 661 2.76 -14.46 -8.16
CA ASN A 661 2.34 -13.54 -7.11
C ASN A 661 0.90 -13.81 -6.68
N TRP A 662 0.10 -14.47 -7.52
CA TRP A 662 -1.32 -14.79 -7.29
C TRP A 662 -1.56 -16.24 -6.88
N ALA A 663 -0.51 -17.00 -6.55
CA ALA A 663 -0.64 -18.42 -6.19
C ALA A 663 -1.55 -18.72 -5.00
N ALA A 664 -1.72 -17.75 -4.09
CA ALA A 664 -2.62 -17.88 -2.94
C ALA A 664 -4.09 -17.53 -3.25
N TYR A 665 -4.39 -17.02 -4.46
CA TYR A 665 -5.75 -16.59 -4.82
C TYR A 665 -6.67 -17.80 -5.02
N PRO A 666 -7.72 -17.98 -4.19
CA PRO A 666 -8.45 -19.24 -4.12
C PRO A 666 -9.39 -19.49 -5.31
N HIS A 667 -9.61 -18.51 -6.19
CA HIS A 667 -10.57 -18.62 -7.30
C HIS A 667 -9.91 -18.83 -8.66
N ALA A 668 -8.58 -18.83 -8.73
CA ALA A 668 -7.85 -19.26 -9.90
C ALA A 668 -7.67 -20.79 -9.89
N THR A 669 -7.75 -21.41 -11.07
CA THR A 669 -7.39 -22.83 -11.26
C THR A 669 -5.88 -23.00 -11.40
N GLU A 670 -5.25 -22.07 -12.12
CA GLU A 670 -3.80 -21.99 -12.29
C GLU A 670 -3.31 -20.58 -11.96
N PRO A 671 -2.12 -20.43 -11.35
CA PRO A 671 -1.53 -19.13 -11.04
C PRO A 671 -0.86 -18.54 -12.29
N ILE A 672 -1.67 -18.22 -13.31
CA ILE A 672 -1.20 -17.63 -14.56
C ILE A 672 -2.01 -16.36 -14.83
N ILE A 673 -1.32 -15.23 -14.99
CA ILE A 673 -1.96 -14.01 -15.46
C ILE A 673 -2.18 -14.13 -16.96
N ARG A 674 -3.41 -13.83 -17.40
CA ARG A 674 -3.82 -13.71 -18.78
C ARG A 674 -3.79 -12.24 -19.16
N VAL A 675 -2.94 -11.88 -20.10
CA VAL A 675 -2.78 -10.50 -20.55
C VAL A 675 -3.49 -10.33 -21.89
N PHE A 676 -4.65 -9.69 -21.84
CA PHE A 676 -5.48 -9.38 -22.98
C PHE A 676 -5.18 -7.96 -23.47
N GLN A 677 -4.84 -7.81 -24.74
CA GLN A 677 -4.49 -6.53 -25.34
C GLN A 677 -5.40 -6.20 -26.50
N GLY A 678 -5.88 -4.95 -26.54
CA GLY A 678 -6.52 -4.37 -27.71
C GLY A 678 -5.56 -3.40 -28.41
N VAL A 679 -5.33 -3.59 -29.70
CA VAL A 679 -4.36 -2.84 -30.50
C VAL A 679 -5.08 -2.02 -31.55
N LEU A 680 -4.82 -0.71 -31.53
CA LEU A 680 -5.22 0.24 -32.57
C LEU A 680 -3.96 0.90 -33.12
N ALA A 681 -3.67 0.69 -34.41
CA ALA A 681 -2.56 1.31 -35.11
C ALA A 681 -3.08 2.28 -36.18
N GLN A 682 -2.55 3.50 -36.22
CA GLN A 682 -3.01 4.54 -37.11
C GLN A 682 -1.93 5.60 -37.36
N ASP A 683 -1.78 6.03 -38.60
CA ASP A 683 -1.06 7.25 -38.95
C ASP A 683 -1.88 8.46 -38.50
N MET A 684 -1.30 9.31 -37.64
CA MET A 684 -1.99 10.47 -37.09
C MET A 684 -1.20 11.74 -37.35
N LYS A 685 -1.91 12.79 -37.75
CA LYS A 685 -1.45 14.16 -37.76
C LYS A 685 -1.70 14.82 -36.42
N GLN A 686 -0.91 15.84 -36.10
CA GLN A 686 -1.19 16.67 -34.94
C GLN A 686 -2.66 17.14 -34.93
N GLY A 687 -3.37 16.85 -33.84
CA GLY A 687 -4.79 17.14 -33.65
C GLY A 687 -5.75 16.01 -34.04
N ASP A 688 -5.26 14.95 -34.71
CA ASP A 688 -6.06 13.76 -34.97
C ASP A 688 -6.37 13.03 -33.66
N THR A 689 -7.50 12.32 -33.66
CA THR A 689 -7.99 11.60 -32.47
C THR A 689 -8.24 10.13 -32.75
N ALA A 690 -7.97 9.28 -31.76
CA ALA A 690 -8.27 7.85 -31.78
C ALA A 690 -9.01 7.43 -30.50
N TYR A 691 -9.85 6.39 -30.58
CA TYR A 691 -10.70 5.96 -29.48
C TYR A 691 -10.67 4.44 -29.31
N LEU A 692 -10.41 3.97 -28.09
CA LEU A 692 -10.58 2.58 -27.68
C LEU A 692 -11.69 2.49 -26.63
N PHE A 693 -12.61 1.55 -26.85
CA PHE A 693 -13.73 1.31 -25.95
C PHE A 693 -13.60 -0.09 -25.34
N THR A 694 -13.77 -0.21 -24.03
CA THR A 694 -13.80 -1.49 -23.31
C THR A 694 -14.94 -1.50 -22.30
N ALA A 695 -15.71 -2.58 -22.25
CA ALA A 695 -16.68 -2.85 -21.18
C ALA A 695 -16.13 -3.90 -20.22
N LEU A 696 -16.19 -3.61 -18.92
CA LEU A 696 -15.85 -4.50 -17.82
C LEU A 696 -17.15 -4.96 -17.15
N HIS A 697 -17.62 -6.17 -17.49
CA HIS A 697 -18.91 -6.68 -17.03
C HIS A 697 -18.77 -8.00 -16.27
N ALA A 698 -19.10 -8.00 -14.97
CA ALA A 698 -19.12 -9.21 -14.14
C ALA A 698 -20.56 -9.69 -13.99
N SER A 699 -20.88 -10.82 -14.61
CA SER A 699 -22.25 -11.33 -14.76
C SER A 699 -22.68 -12.34 -13.69
N GLY A 700 -21.81 -12.62 -12.72
CA GLY A 700 -22.12 -13.49 -11.59
C GLY A 700 -22.11 -14.96 -11.99
N ASP A 701 -23.19 -15.69 -11.74
CA ASP A 701 -23.28 -17.15 -11.91
C ASP A 701 -23.51 -17.63 -13.35
N LYS A 702 -23.63 -16.71 -14.31
CA LYS A 702 -23.87 -17.02 -15.73
C LYS A 702 -22.85 -16.32 -16.63
N PRO A 703 -22.51 -16.91 -17.79
CA PRO A 703 -21.69 -16.24 -18.79
C PRO A 703 -22.25 -14.86 -19.16
N SER A 704 -21.34 -13.92 -19.41
CA SER A 704 -21.72 -12.55 -19.71
C SER A 704 -22.33 -12.45 -21.10
N PRO A 705 -23.52 -11.83 -21.25
CA PRO A 705 -24.08 -11.51 -22.57
C PRO A 705 -23.54 -10.19 -23.14
N ALA A 706 -22.78 -9.41 -22.36
CA ALA A 706 -22.41 -8.05 -22.72
C ALA A 706 -21.55 -8.01 -23.99
N GLY A 707 -21.83 -7.04 -24.85
CA GLY A 707 -21.07 -6.76 -26.06
C GLY A 707 -21.04 -5.27 -26.37
N LEU A 708 -19.98 -4.82 -27.02
CA LEU A 708 -19.76 -3.41 -27.34
C LEU A 708 -19.60 -3.24 -28.84
N ARG A 709 -20.37 -2.34 -29.45
CA ARG A 709 -20.34 -2.11 -30.90
C ARG A 709 -20.07 -0.65 -31.20
N ARG A 710 -19.12 -0.38 -32.09
CA ARG A 710 -18.85 0.99 -32.52
C ARG A 710 -20.00 1.47 -33.40
N VAL A 711 -20.51 2.67 -33.13
CA VAL A 711 -21.58 3.32 -33.93
C VAL A 711 -21.13 4.63 -34.60
N ALA A 712 -20.01 5.19 -34.12
CA ALA A 712 -19.28 6.30 -34.74
C ALA A 712 -17.82 6.28 -34.25
N PRO A 713 -16.88 7.05 -34.83
CA PRO A 713 -15.51 7.12 -34.35
C PRO A 713 -15.39 7.41 -32.84
N ASN A 714 -16.27 8.27 -32.32
CA ASN A 714 -16.31 8.70 -30.92
C ASN A 714 -17.52 8.17 -30.14
N ALA A 715 -18.20 7.13 -30.64
CA ALA A 715 -19.39 6.56 -30.00
C ALA A 715 -19.48 5.04 -30.12
N ALA A 716 -19.92 4.40 -29.04
CA ALA A 716 -20.17 2.97 -28.97
C ALA A 716 -21.46 2.66 -28.21
N VAL A 717 -22.08 1.52 -28.52
CA VAL A 717 -23.29 1.04 -27.85
C VAL A 717 -22.99 -0.27 -27.13
N LEU A 718 -23.24 -0.29 -25.82
CA LEU A 718 -23.32 -1.50 -25.01
C LEU A 718 -24.64 -2.22 -25.27
N THR A 719 -24.56 -3.52 -25.50
CA THR A 719 -25.71 -4.41 -25.70
C THR A 719 -25.58 -5.67 -24.85
N GLY A 720 -26.66 -6.44 -24.71
CA GLY A 720 -26.65 -7.74 -24.01
C GLY A 720 -26.80 -7.66 -22.49
N ASP A 721 -26.39 -6.56 -21.86
CA ASP A 721 -26.70 -6.24 -20.46
C ASP A 721 -27.86 -5.23 -20.38
N GLY A 722 -29.05 -5.68 -19.98
CA GLY A 722 -30.21 -4.81 -19.79
C GLY A 722 -30.64 -4.02 -21.04
N GLU A 723 -31.01 -2.75 -20.85
CA GLU A 723 -31.29 -1.83 -21.96
C GLU A 723 -29.98 -1.38 -22.66
N PRO A 724 -30.00 -1.13 -23.98
CA PRO A 724 -28.81 -0.68 -24.70
C PRO A 724 -28.37 0.70 -24.19
N VAL A 725 -27.05 0.89 -24.08
CA VAL A 725 -26.46 2.15 -23.60
C VAL A 725 -25.50 2.70 -24.65
N LEU A 726 -25.83 3.87 -25.18
CA LEU A 726 -24.98 4.66 -26.07
C LEU A 726 -24.03 5.53 -25.23
N LEU A 727 -22.73 5.34 -25.42
CA LEU A 727 -21.67 6.18 -24.89
C LEU A 727 -21.12 7.07 -26.01
N VAL A 728 -21.07 8.38 -25.79
CA VAL A 728 -20.53 9.35 -26.76
C VAL A 728 -19.58 10.30 -26.06
N SER A 729 -18.38 10.50 -26.63
CA SER A 729 -17.46 11.58 -26.26
C SER A 729 -17.43 12.62 -27.39
N PRO A 730 -18.25 13.68 -27.34
CA PRO A 730 -18.41 14.61 -28.45
C PRO A 730 -17.14 15.41 -28.74
N SER A 731 -16.98 15.80 -30.00
CA SER A 731 -16.02 16.84 -30.39
C SER A 731 -16.65 18.23 -30.20
N PRO A 732 -15.87 19.29 -29.86
CA PRO A 732 -16.40 20.66 -29.74
C PRO A 732 -17.15 21.16 -30.99
N THR A 733 -16.85 20.59 -32.16
CA THR A 733 -17.45 20.94 -33.45
C THR A 733 -18.68 20.09 -33.80
N HIS A 734 -18.95 19.00 -33.08
CA HIS A 734 -20.07 18.08 -33.36
C HIS A 734 -20.96 17.91 -32.12
N ARG A 735 -22.11 18.60 -32.13
CA ARG A 735 -23.03 18.68 -30.98
C ARG A 735 -24.22 17.73 -31.05
N GLU A 736 -24.44 17.07 -32.17
CA GLU A 736 -25.51 16.09 -32.30
C GLU A 736 -25.08 14.76 -31.67
N VAL A 737 -25.86 14.25 -30.71
CA VAL A 737 -25.57 13.02 -29.96
C VAL A 737 -26.45 11.89 -30.47
N LEU A 738 -27.76 12.15 -30.50
CA LEU A 738 -28.77 11.27 -31.11
C LEU A 738 -29.57 12.10 -32.11
N PRO A 739 -29.50 11.78 -33.41
CA PRO A 739 -30.07 12.63 -34.45
C PRO A 739 -31.52 13.02 -34.21
N GLY A 740 -31.79 14.32 -34.19
CA GLY A 740 -33.12 14.90 -33.96
C GLY A 740 -33.72 14.71 -32.56
N LEU A 741 -33.02 14.05 -31.63
CA LEU A 741 -33.51 13.79 -30.26
C LEU A 741 -32.65 14.45 -29.19
N ILE A 742 -31.32 14.33 -29.27
CA ILE A 742 -30.42 14.84 -28.24
C ILE A 742 -29.24 15.55 -28.90
N GLN A 743 -29.02 16.79 -28.49
CA GLN A 743 -27.87 17.59 -28.90
C GLN A 743 -27.37 18.42 -27.71
N GLY A 744 -26.07 18.66 -27.63
CA GLY A 744 -25.50 19.44 -26.54
C GLY A 744 -23.99 19.58 -26.65
N ASP A 745 -23.40 20.26 -25.68
CA ASP A 745 -21.97 20.51 -25.59
C ASP A 745 -21.30 19.85 -24.37
N ALA A 746 -21.97 18.85 -23.80
CA ALA A 746 -21.41 18.06 -22.72
C ALA A 746 -20.14 17.33 -23.19
N GLU A 747 -19.22 17.13 -22.26
CA GLU A 747 -17.93 16.50 -22.55
C GLU A 747 -18.04 14.97 -22.69
N LEU A 748 -19.11 14.39 -22.13
CA LEU A 748 -19.46 12.98 -22.24
C LEU A 748 -20.98 12.82 -22.14
N PHE A 749 -21.55 11.93 -22.94
CA PHE A 749 -22.94 11.52 -22.88
C PHE A 749 -23.05 10.01 -22.66
N VAL A 750 -23.97 9.63 -21.77
CA VAL A 750 -24.43 8.25 -21.60
C VAL A 750 -25.93 8.26 -21.79
N VAL A 751 -26.42 7.55 -22.80
CA VAL A 751 -27.84 7.54 -23.14
C VAL A 751 -28.37 6.12 -23.20
N SER A 752 -29.47 5.88 -22.50
CA SER A 752 -30.24 4.65 -22.58
C SER A 752 -31.72 5.00 -22.84
N PRO A 753 -32.57 4.01 -23.16
CA PRO A 753 -34.01 4.22 -23.26
C PRO A 753 -34.62 4.88 -22.01
N SER A 754 -34.13 4.55 -20.82
CA SER A 754 -34.65 5.10 -19.57
C SER A 754 -33.95 6.36 -19.06
N ARG A 755 -32.69 6.63 -19.46
CA ARG A 755 -31.88 7.71 -18.86
C ARG A 755 -30.99 8.45 -19.86
N LEU A 756 -30.66 9.69 -19.50
CA LEU A 756 -29.64 10.51 -20.15
C LEU A 756 -28.72 11.09 -19.08
N VAL A 757 -27.42 10.85 -19.21
CA VAL A 757 -26.37 11.53 -18.43
C VAL A 757 -25.54 12.38 -19.37
N ALA A 758 -25.30 13.63 -18.98
CA ALA A 758 -24.49 14.60 -19.70
C ALA A 758 -23.53 15.27 -18.70
N VAL A 759 -22.22 15.03 -18.85
CA VAL A 759 -21.17 15.55 -17.95
C VAL A 759 -20.59 16.85 -18.50
N GLY A 760 -20.52 17.91 -17.69
CA GLY A 760 -19.94 19.18 -18.11
C GLY A 760 -20.75 19.98 -19.12
N ALA A 761 -22.07 19.77 -19.19
CA ALA A 761 -22.93 20.50 -20.13
C ALA A 761 -23.07 21.98 -19.75
N THR A 762 -22.99 22.87 -20.74
CA THR A 762 -23.46 24.26 -20.61
C THR A 762 -24.73 24.50 -21.40
N ARG A 763 -25.00 23.64 -22.40
CA ARG A 763 -26.24 23.59 -23.15
C ARG A 763 -26.61 22.14 -23.45
N LEU A 764 -27.85 21.78 -23.13
CA LEU A 764 -28.43 20.48 -23.41
C LEU A 764 -29.81 20.66 -24.02
N ASP A 765 -30.03 20.11 -25.21
CA ASP A 765 -31.34 20.12 -25.87
C ASP A 765 -31.83 18.69 -26.04
N VAL A 766 -33.02 18.44 -25.52
CA VAL A 766 -33.68 17.14 -25.58
C VAL A 766 -35.05 17.33 -26.23
N GLN A 767 -35.21 16.80 -27.44
CA GLN A 767 -36.43 16.90 -28.26
C GLN A 767 -36.89 18.36 -28.45
N GLY A 768 -35.96 19.29 -28.67
CA GLY A 768 -36.25 20.71 -28.86
C GLY A 768 -36.48 21.50 -27.57
N VAL A 769 -36.40 20.87 -26.40
CA VAL A 769 -36.38 21.54 -25.11
C VAL A 769 -34.93 21.85 -24.74
N THR A 770 -34.49 23.08 -25.02
CA THR A 770 -33.16 23.57 -24.66
C THR A 770 -33.09 23.96 -23.19
N GLN A 771 -32.10 23.41 -22.50
CA GLN A 771 -31.66 23.74 -21.15
C GLN A 771 -30.27 24.37 -21.23
N THR A 772 -30.03 25.43 -20.44
CA THR A 772 -28.74 26.13 -20.38
C THR A 772 -28.28 26.26 -18.95
N PHE A 773 -26.98 26.08 -18.74
CA PHE A 773 -26.35 26.14 -17.44
C PHE A 773 -25.26 27.22 -17.44
N PRO A 774 -25.19 28.08 -16.40
CA PRO A 774 -24.23 29.19 -16.36
C PRO A 774 -22.78 28.73 -16.16
N ILE A 775 -22.60 27.51 -15.67
CA ILE A 775 -21.32 26.83 -15.48
C ILE A 775 -21.44 25.39 -15.99
N PRO A 776 -20.33 24.72 -16.35
CA PRO A 776 -20.36 23.29 -16.66
C PRO A 776 -21.08 22.51 -15.56
N THR A 777 -22.13 21.81 -15.95
CA THR A 777 -23.04 21.11 -15.03
C THR A 777 -23.21 19.67 -15.49
N ASP A 778 -23.11 18.75 -14.54
CA ASP A 778 -23.41 17.35 -14.75
C ASP A 778 -24.90 17.13 -14.54
N VAL A 779 -25.55 16.44 -15.47
CA VAL A 779 -26.99 16.28 -15.52
C VAL A 779 -27.34 14.82 -15.73
N GLU A 780 -28.22 14.29 -14.89
CA GLU A 780 -28.90 13.00 -15.09
C GLU A 780 -30.40 13.28 -15.27
N ILE A 781 -31.00 12.79 -16.36
CA ILE A 781 -32.45 12.81 -16.59
C ILE A 781 -32.95 11.37 -16.61
N ASP A 782 -33.92 11.08 -15.75
CA ASP A 782 -34.69 9.83 -15.75
C ASP A 782 -36.00 10.07 -16.51
N PHE A 783 -36.13 9.46 -17.68
CA PHE A 783 -37.30 9.59 -18.56
C PHE A 783 -38.52 8.83 -18.04
N CYS A 784 -38.35 7.86 -17.15
CA CYS A 784 -39.46 7.13 -16.54
C CYS A 784 -40.11 7.98 -15.44
N SER A 785 -39.30 8.59 -14.57
CA SER A 785 -39.80 9.44 -13.49
C SER A 785 -39.99 10.92 -13.87
N HIS A 786 -39.49 11.33 -15.04
CA HIS A 786 -39.44 12.73 -15.50
C HIS A 786 -38.70 13.65 -14.52
N THR A 787 -37.69 13.10 -13.83
CA THR A 787 -36.85 13.84 -12.89
C THR A 787 -35.48 14.11 -13.49
N ARG A 788 -34.93 15.26 -13.14
CA ARG A 788 -33.56 15.66 -13.42
C ARG A 788 -32.81 15.78 -12.10
N THR A 789 -31.61 15.25 -12.07
CA THR A 789 -30.61 15.54 -11.04
C THR A 789 -29.48 16.32 -11.69
N GLN A 790 -29.02 17.39 -11.06
CA GLN A 790 -27.94 18.22 -11.60
C GLN A 790 -26.99 18.70 -10.50
N MET A 791 -25.72 18.84 -10.84
CA MET A 791 -24.69 19.40 -9.95
C MET A 791 -23.56 20.05 -10.76
N PRO A 792 -22.84 21.05 -10.23
CA PRO A 792 -21.68 21.60 -10.92
C PRO A 792 -20.61 20.54 -11.17
N THR A 793 -20.03 20.55 -12.37
CA THR A 793 -19.00 19.59 -12.75
C THR A 793 -17.75 19.80 -11.90
N ARG A 794 -17.34 18.77 -11.16
CA ARG A 794 -16.14 18.84 -10.32
C ARG A 794 -14.90 18.78 -11.21
N ARG A 795 -14.09 19.84 -11.19
CA ARG A 795 -12.78 19.89 -11.88
C ARG A 795 -11.58 19.90 -10.95
N SER A 796 -11.82 19.95 -9.63
CA SER A 796 -10.77 19.97 -8.63
C SER A 796 -10.87 18.76 -7.70
N ALA A 797 -9.74 18.08 -7.50
CA ALA A 797 -9.62 17.00 -6.53
C ALA A 797 -9.71 17.53 -5.08
N ASN A 798 -9.23 18.75 -4.84
CA ASN A 798 -9.10 19.33 -3.49
C ASN A 798 -10.37 20.03 -2.99
N LYS A 799 -11.40 20.19 -3.83
CA LYS A 799 -12.70 20.76 -3.43
C LYS A 799 -13.67 19.65 -3.05
N ALA A 800 -14.40 19.87 -1.95
CA ALA A 800 -15.50 19.01 -1.56
C ALA A 800 -16.59 18.97 -2.67
N PRO A 801 -17.27 17.84 -2.85
CA PRO A 801 -18.37 17.75 -3.80
C PRO A 801 -19.53 18.65 -3.37
N GLU A 802 -20.20 19.26 -4.34
CA GLU A 802 -21.44 20.00 -4.10
C GLU A 802 -22.63 19.05 -4.07
N SER A 803 -23.66 19.37 -3.29
CA SER A 803 -24.86 18.55 -3.21
C SER A 803 -25.68 18.63 -4.51
N PRO A 804 -26.20 17.50 -5.03
CA PRO A 804 -27.03 17.52 -6.21
C PRO A 804 -28.39 18.18 -5.94
N ILE A 805 -28.91 18.83 -6.98
CA ILE A 805 -30.26 19.41 -7.00
C ILE A 805 -31.13 18.49 -7.85
N GLN A 806 -32.29 18.11 -7.32
CA GLN A 806 -33.28 17.32 -8.05
C GLN A 806 -34.55 18.13 -8.33
N ASP A 807 -35.01 18.10 -9.58
CA ASP A 807 -36.21 18.81 -10.01
C ASP A 807 -36.93 18.09 -11.17
N ALA A 808 -38.16 18.52 -11.48
CA ALA A 808 -38.94 17.96 -12.58
C ALA A 808 -38.47 18.56 -13.93
N VAL A 809 -38.33 17.72 -14.96
CA VAL A 809 -37.93 18.18 -16.30
C VAL A 809 -39.09 18.04 -17.30
N PRO A 810 -39.43 19.09 -18.07
CA PRO A 810 -40.54 19.06 -19.01
C PRO A 810 -40.13 18.44 -20.36
N VAL A 811 -39.58 17.23 -20.35
CA VAL A 811 -39.19 16.49 -21.55
C VAL A 811 -40.19 15.35 -21.80
N SER A 812 -40.70 15.23 -23.03
CA SER A 812 -41.72 14.25 -23.43
C SER A 812 -41.16 13.05 -24.21
N VAL A 813 -39.85 12.86 -24.22
CA VAL A 813 -39.20 11.76 -24.94
C VAL A 813 -39.62 10.44 -24.29
N THR A 814 -40.07 9.50 -25.11
CA THR A 814 -40.44 8.16 -24.64
C THR A 814 -39.26 7.20 -24.75
N ALA A 815 -39.18 6.23 -23.84
CA ALA A 815 -38.18 5.16 -23.90
C ALA A 815 -38.22 4.40 -25.24
N ALA A 816 -39.41 4.21 -25.84
CA ALA A 816 -39.54 3.58 -27.14
C ALA A 816 -38.89 4.39 -28.28
N ALA A 817 -38.98 5.72 -28.23
CA ALA A 817 -38.33 6.58 -29.22
C ALA A 817 -36.80 6.54 -29.10
N LEU A 818 -36.27 6.55 -27.88
CA LEU A 818 -34.83 6.41 -27.62
C LEU A 818 -34.31 5.02 -28.02
N PHE A 819 -35.04 3.97 -27.64
CA PHE A 819 -34.70 2.60 -28.05
C PHE A 819 -34.63 2.48 -29.56
N LYS A 820 -35.65 2.96 -30.27
CA LYS A 820 -35.67 2.95 -31.74
C LYS A 820 -34.49 3.74 -32.33
N ALA A 821 -34.15 4.90 -31.78
CA ALA A 821 -33.04 5.70 -32.30
C ALA A 821 -31.68 5.02 -32.10
N ILE A 822 -31.47 4.34 -30.97
CA ILE A 822 -30.26 3.55 -30.72
C ILE A 822 -30.23 2.32 -31.64
N ASP A 823 -31.36 1.65 -31.84
CA ASP A 823 -31.48 0.51 -32.75
C ASP A 823 -31.23 0.91 -34.21
N ASP A 824 -31.76 2.05 -34.65
CA ASP A 824 -31.51 2.62 -35.99
C ASP A 824 -30.01 2.95 -36.19
N LEU A 825 -29.29 3.38 -35.14
CA LEU A 825 -27.83 3.58 -35.19
C LEU A 825 -27.08 2.25 -35.36
N LEU A 826 -27.46 1.23 -34.58
CA LEU A 826 -26.89 -0.12 -34.68
C LEU A 826 -27.13 -0.73 -36.07
N ALA A 827 -28.34 -0.58 -36.61
CA ALA A 827 -28.72 -1.12 -37.91
C ALA A 827 -27.97 -0.47 -39.07
N LYS A 828 -27.70 0.85 -39.02
CA LYS A 828 -26.93 1.56 -40.05
C LYS A 828 -25.52 1.02 -40.24
N MET A 829 -24.92 0.47 -39.19
CA MET A 829 -23.57 -0.10 -39.23
C MET A 829 -23.56 -1.62 -39.50
N ALA A 830 -24.73 -2.27 -39.52
CA ALA A 830 -24.86 -3.67 -39.91
C ALA A 830 -24.89 -3.89 -41.43
N ASP A 831 -24.88 -2.83 -42.26
CA ASP A 831 -24.85 -2.93 -43.73
C ASP A 831 -23.40 -3.12 -44.23
N PRO A 832 -23.00 -4.32 -44.69
CA PRO A 832 -21.62 -4.60 -45.09
C PRO A 832 -21.17 -3.81 -46.32
N ALA A 833 -22.11 -3.17 -47.04
CA ALA A 833 -21.85 -2.52 -48.33
C ALA A 833 -21.33 -1.07 -48.22
N LYS A 834 -21.18 -0.51 -47.01
CA LYS A 834 -20.68 0.86 -46.82
C LYS A 834 -19.58 1.04 -45.78
N ALA A 835 -19.05 -0.04 -45.23
CA ALA A 835 -17.86 -0.02 -44.39
C ALA A 835 -16.58 -0.18 -45.25
N GLU A 836 -16.41 0.66 -46.28
CA GLU A 836 -15.04 1.00 -46.72
C GLU A 836 -14.56 2.13 -45.81
N VAL A 837 -14.13 1.78 -44.60
CA VAL A 837 -13.05 2.54 -43.98
C VAL A 837 -11.80 2.14 -44.75
N SER A 838 -11.34 3.04 -45.61
CA SER A 838 -10.03 2.94 -46.24
C SER A 838 -8.94 3.13 -45.18
N GLY A 839 -8.77 2.15 -44.31
CA GLY A 839 -7.46 1.87 -43.74
C GLY A 839 -6.68 1.07 -44.78
N PRO A 840 -5.36 1.29 -44.96
CA PRO A 840 -4.59 0.36 -45.76
C PRO A 840 -4.82 -1.03 -45.15
N SER A 841 -5.33 -1.98 -45.94
CA SER A 841 -5.14 -3.39 -45.60
C SER A 841 -3.66 -3.53 -45.26
N ALA A 842 -3.34 -4.07 -44.08
CA ALA A 842 -1.96 -4.43 -43.78
C ALA A 842 -1.41 -5.10 -45.05
N PRO A 843 -0.31 -4.58 -45.63
CA PRO A 843 0.20 -5.12 -46.88
C PRO A 843 0.33 -6.63 -46.69
N ALA A 844 -0.10 -7.41 -47.68
CA ALA A 844 0.00 -8.86 -47.60
C ALA A 844 1.46 -9.22 -47.28
N VAL A 845 1.71 -9.57 -46.01
CA VAL A 845 3.06 -9.86 -45.54
C VAL A 845 3.44 -11.19 -46.17
N THR A 846 4.38 -11.13 -47.10
CA THR A 846 4.96 -12.34 -47.68
C THR A 846 6.07 -12.79 -46.74
N GLN A 847 5.91 -13.96 -46.11
CA GLN A 847 7.00 -14.59 -45.37
C GLN A 847 8.15 -14.86 -46.35
N LEU A 848 9.28 -14.15 -46.17
CA LEU A 848 10.47 -14.36 -47.01
C LEU A 848 11.19 -15.66 -46.64
N TRP A 849 11.38 -15.89 -45.33
CA TRP A 849 11.97 -17.08 -44.75
C TRP A 849 11.53 -17.23 -43.30
N GLN A 850 11.83 -18.38 -42.69
CA GLN A 850 11.63 -18.64 -41.26
C GLN A 850 12.81 -19.43 -40.74
N PHE A 851 13.34 -19.02 -39.60
CA PHE A 851 14.36 -19.75 -38.85
C PHE A 851 13.76 -20.32 -37.56
N SER A 852 14.20 -21.50 -37.16
CA SER A 852 13.83 -22.13 -35.89
C SER A 852 15.03 -22.90 -35.39
N THR A 853 15.32 -22.81 -34.09
CA THR A 853 16.43 -23.56 -33.49
C THR A 853 16.13 -25.05 -33.51
N GLU A 854 17.17 -25.87 -33.35
CA GLU A 854 16.96 -27.26 -33.01
C GLU A 854 16.30 -27.35 -31.62
N ALA A 855 15.47 -28.38 -31.42
CA ALA A 855 14.86 -28.63 -30.13
C ALA A 855 15.94 -29.01 -29.11
N THR A 856 15.91 -28.38 -27.94
CA THR A 856 16.74 -28.77 -26.79
C THR A 856 16.49 -30.24 -26.40
N GLU A 857 17.36 -30.85 -25.56
CA GLU A 857 17.17 -32.22 -25.04
C GLU A 857 15.79 -32.45 -24.37
N LEU A 858 15.08 -31.36 -24.01
CA LEU A 858 13.73 -31.34 -23.44
C LEU A 858 12.59 -31.15 -24.47
N GLY A 859 12.90 -31.16 -25.78
CA GLY A 859 11.91 -31.05 -26.85
C GLY A 859 11.34 -29.64 -27.06
N ARG A 860 11.96 -28.60 -26.49
CA ARG A 860 11.54 -27.20 -26.64
C ARG A 860 12.44 -26.43 -27.60
N LEU A 861 11.84 -25.61 -28.45
CA LEU A 861 12.54 -24.59 -29.22
C LEU A 861 13.10 -23.53 -28.28
N ASP A 862 14.19 -22.91 -28.68
CA ASP A 862 14.80 -21.83 -27.93
C ASP A 862 13.97 -20.54 -28.04
N SER A 863 13.98 -19.72 -27.00
CA SER A 863 13.24 -18.44 -26.97
C SER A 863 14.21 -17.29 -27.22
N PHE A 864 14.00 -16.57 -28.32
CA PHE A 864 14.78 -15.37 -28.62
C PHE A 864 14.31 -14.19 -27.76
N THR A 865 15.27 -13.54 -27.09
CA THR A 865 15.05 -12.45 -26.12
C THR A 865 15.36 -11.08 -26.69
N CYS A 866 16.24 -11.02 -27.71
CA CYS A 866 16.67 -9.80 -28.38
C CYS A 866 17.09 -10.11 -29.83
N LEU A 867 16.93 -9.12 -30.72
CA LEU A 867 17.32 -9.20 -32.12
C LEU A 867 18.07 -7.92 -32.51
N ASP A 868 19.05 -8.03 -33.40
CA ASP A 868 19.69 -6.90 -34.07
C ASP A 868 19.98 -7.27 -35.54
N ALA A 869 20.24 -6.30 -36.41
CA ALA A 869 20.61 -6.56 -37.80
C ALA A 869 21.65 -5.56 -38.30
N ALA A 870 22.69 -6.08 -38.96
CA ALA A 870 23.75 -5.27 -39.56
C ALA A 870 24.55 -6.09 -40.55
N ASP A 871 24.96 -5.44 -41.64
CA ASP A 871 26.01 -5.91 -42.55
C ASP A 871 27.35 -5.99 -41.79
N ILE A 872 27.69 -7.18 -41.29
CA ILE A 872 28.86 -7.40 -40.43
C ILE A 872 30.10 -7.75 -41.22
N ASP A 873 29.94 -8.25 -42.45
CA ASP A 873 31.03 -8.60 -43.35
C ASP A 873 31.24 -7.61 -44.51
N ALA A 874 30.45 -6.54 -44.54
CA ALA A 874 30.48 -5.46 -45.53
C ALA A 874 30.19 -5.94 -46.96
N ASP A 875 29.37 -6.99 -47.13
CA ASP A 875 28.94 -7.49 -48.43
C ASP A 875 27.78 -6.69 -49.07
N GLY A 876 27.18 -5.77 -48.30
CA GLY A 876 26.05 -4.95 -48.70
C GLY A 876 24.68 -5.50 -48.30
N SER A 877 24.62 -6.62 -47.57
CA SER A 877 23.41 -7.25 -47.04
C SER A 877 23.49 -7.36 -45.52
N ASP A 878 22.41 -7.02 -44.80
CA ASP A 878 22.41 -7.17 -43.35
C ASP A 878 22.28 -8.64 -42.92
N GLU A 879 23.15 -9.10 -42.02
CA GLU A 879 22.92 -10.29 -41.20
C GLU A 879 21.91 -9.99 -40.08
N ILE A 880 21.22 -11.04 -39.62
CA ILE A 880 20.29 -10.98 -38.49
C ILE A 880 20.91 -11.71 -37.29
N PHE A 881 20.99 -11.02 -36.16
CA PHE A 881 21.49 -11.55 -34.90
C PHE A 881 20.34 -11.81 -33.94
N ALA A 882 20.36 -12.97 -33.26
CA ALA A 882 19.35 -13.33 -32.28
C ALA A 882 19.97 -13.87 -31.00
N GLY A 883 19.70 -13.21 -29.87
CA GLY A 883 20.10 -13.67 -28.54
C GLY A 883 18.98 -14.51 -27.92
N ALA A 884 19.33 -15.56 -27.20
CA ALA A 884 18.37 -16.52 -26.66
C ALA A 884 18.51 -16.76 -25.15
N GLU A 885 17.43 -17.22 -24.52
CA GLU A 885 17.39 -17.59 -23.10
C GLU A 885 18.36 -18.72 -22.74
N SER A 886 18.62 -19.64 -23.68
CA SER A 886 19.61 -20.72 -23.53
C SER A 886 21.06 -20.21 -23.42
N GLY A 887 21.28 -18.94 -23.75
CA GLY A 887 22.59 -18.29 -23.81
C GLY A 887 23.26 -18.33 -25.18
N TYR A 888 22.57 -18.79 -26.23
CA TYR A 888 23.10 -18.70 -27.59
C TYR A 888 22.86 -17.31 -28.22
N VAL A 889 23.84 -16.86 -29.00
CA VAL A 889 23.72 -15.80 -30.01
C VAL A 889 23.79 -16.49 -31.38
N TYR A 890 22.78 -16.28 -32.21
CA TYR A 890 22.72 -16.80 -33.57
C TYR A 890 22.97 -15.68 -34.57
N CYS A 891 23.74 -15.95 -35.61
CA CYS A 891 23.88 -15.08 -36.77
C CYS A 891 23.28 -15.78 -37.98
N LEU A 892 22.29 -15.13 -38.61
CA LEU A 892 21.62 -15.58 -39.81
C LEU A 892 21.99 -14.69 -40.99
N ASN A 893 22.17 -15.27 -42.16
CA ASN A 893 22.27 -14.52 -43.40
C ASN A 893 20.92 -13.83 -43.71
N SER A 894 20.92 -12.87 -44.62
CA SER A 894 19.73 -12.14 -45.08
C SER A 894 18.60 -13.04 -45.64
N ASP A 895 18.92 -14.28 -46.04
CA ASP A 895 17.97 -15.30 -46.50
C ASP A 895 17.44 -16.24 -45.39
N GLY A 896 17.84 -16.01 -44.13
CA GLY A 896 17.43 -16.79 -42.96
C GLY A 896 18.25 -18.05 -42.69
N SER A 897 19.27 -18.34 -43.51
CA SER A 897 20.18 -19.47 -43.26
C SER A 897 21.15 -19.17 -42.12
N LEU A 898 21.39 -20.15 -41.25
CA LEU A 898 22.30 -20.00 -40.12
C LEU A 898 23.76 -19.91 -40.58
N ARG A 899 24.43 -18.82 -40.23
CA ARG A 899 25.86 -18.58 -40.51
C ARG A 899 26.72 -19.15 -39.39
N TRP A 900 26.44 -18.78 -38.14
CA TRP A 900 27.11 -19.32 -36.95
C TRP A 900 26.24 -19.17 -35.69
N SER A 901 26.64 -19.85 -34.61
CA SER A 901 26.05 -19.68 -33.28
C SER A 901 27.12 -19.70 -32.20
N PHE A 902 27.02 -18.80 -31.21
CA PHE A 902 27.98 -18.66 -30.12
C PHE A 902 27.28 -18.80 -28.75
N ASN A 903 27.85 -19.58 -27.83
CA ASN A 903 27.26 -19.82 -26.50
C ASN A 903 27.93 -18.95 -25.42
N THR A 904 27.16 -18.01 -24.86
CA THR A 904 27.58 -17.07 -23.81
C THR A 904 27.51 -17.65 -22.39
N GLN A 905 27.05 -18.90 -22.24
CA GLN A 905 26.86 -19.67 -21.00
C GLN A 905 25.76 -19.15 -20.04
N ALA A 906 25.07 -18.08 -20.40
CA ALA A 906 23.94 -17.51 -19.65
C ALA A 906 22.99 -16.81 -20.61
N ALA A 907 21.71 -16.66 -20.25
CA ALA A 907 20.72 -15.99 -21.09
C ALA A 907 21.23 -14.65 -21.64
N VAL A 908 21.08 -14.44 -22.94
CA VAL A 908 21.37 -13.15 -23.57
C VAL A 908 20.16 -12.25 -23.34
N SER A 909 20.34 -11.05 -22.82
CA SER A 909 19.25 -10.09 -22.61
C SER A 909 19.30 -8.91 -23.57
N ASP A 910 20.45 -8.69 -24.21
CA ASP A 910 20.66 -7.56 -25.12
C ASP A 910 21.74 -7.87 -26.17
N LEU A 911 21.60 -7.24 -27.34
CA LEU A 911 22.53 -7.29 -28.47
C LEU A 911 22.73 -5.88 -29.05
N ALA A 912 23.96 -5.57 -29.45
CA ALA A 912 24.25 -4.37 -30.23
C ALA A 912 25.38 -4.61 -31.24
N THR A 913 25.18 -4.19 -32.47
CA THR A 913 26.23 -4.18 -33.50
C THR A 913 27.01 -2.87 -33.44
N VAL A 914 28.33 -2.97 -33.33
CA VAL A 914 29.22 -1.83 -33.08
C VAL A 914 30.41 -1.87 -34.03
N ASP A 915 30.61 -0.78 -34.78
CA ASP A 915 31.89 -0.49 -35.45
C ASP A 915 32.80 0.22 -34.44
N PHE A 916 33.67 -0.56 -33.79
CA PHE A 916 34.55 -0.04 -32.75
C PHE A 916 35.62 0.91 -33.28
N LEU A 917 35.99 0.78 -34.56
CA LEU A 917 37.15 1.45 -35.15
C LEU A 917 36.79 2.54 -36.17
N GLY A 918 35.51 2.61 -36.57
CA GLY A 918 35.02 3.52 -37.60
C GLY A 918 35.50 3.16 -39.01
N ASP A 919 35.93 1.91 -39.22
CA ASP A 919 36.49 1.42 -40.48
C ASP A 919 35.50 0.62 -41.33
N GLY A 920 34.25 0.51 -40.85
CA GLY A 920 33.17 -0.23 -41.49
C GLY A 920 33.06 -1.68 -41.03
N GLN A 921 34.02 -2.23 -40.28
CA GLN A 921 33.94 -3.59 -39.75
C GLN A 921 33.19 -3.60 -38.41
N ARG A 922 32.07 -4.31 -38.34
CA ARG A 922 31.19 -4.35 -37.16
C ARG A 922 31.39 -5.63 -36.35
N TRP A 923 31.13 -5.53 -35.06
CA TRP A 923 31.18 -6.62 -34.09
C TRP A 923 29.84 -6.69 -33.37
N VAL A 924 29.40 -7.88 -32.98
CA VAL A 924 28.21 -8.07 -32.14
C VAL A 924 28.61 -8.03 -30.67
N VAL A 925 28.00 -7.14 -29.90
CA VAL A 925 28.14 -7.06 -28.44
C VAL A 925 26.93 -7.72 -27.80
N ALA A 926 27.14 -8.74 -26.97
CA ALA A 926 26.08 -9.48 -26.28
C ALA A 926 26.24 -9.39 -24.76
N GLY A 927 25.14 -9.13 -24.04
CA GLY A 927 25.12 -8.99 -22.59
C GLY A 927 23.92 -9.69 -21.95
N GLY A 928 24.08 -10.12 -20.69
CA GLY A 928 23.07 -10.90 -19.98
C GLY A 928 23.21 -10.90 -18.44
N PRO A 929 22.28 -11.53 -17.70
CA PRO A 929 22.29 -11.61 -16.23
C PRO A 929 23.51 -12.34 -15.65
N GLY A 930 24.27 -13.06 -16.47
CA GLY A 930 25.49 -13.77 -16.08
C GLY A 930 26.69 -12.87 -15.76
N GLY A 931 26.54 -11.54 -15.86
CA GLY A 931 27.57 -10.57 -15.46
C GLY A 931 28.80 -10.51 -16.38
N LYS A 932 28.68 -11.01 -17.62
CA LYS A 932 29.70 -10.96 -18.67
C LYS A 932 29.15 -10.25 -19.91
N VAL A 933 30.04 -9.60 -20.65
CA VAL A 933 29.77 -8.99 -21.96
C VAL A 933 30.71 -9.62 -22.98
N PHE A 934 30.18 -10.00 -24.13
CA PHE A 934 30.92 -10.64 -25.22
C PHE A 934 30.97 -9.71 -26.42
N GLY A 935 32.13 -9.63 -27.09
CA GLY A 935 32.26 -9.04 -28.42
C GLY A 935 32.57 -10.19 -29.39
N ILE A 936 31.77 -10.32 -30.45
CA ILE A 936 31.81 -11.40 -31.42
C ILE A 936 32.06 -10.78 -32.80
N ASP A 937 33.08 -11.25 -33.52
CA ASP A 937 33.37 -10.76 -34.87
C ASP A 937 32.48 -11.45 -35.93
N HIS A 938 32.68 -11.15 -37.21
CA HIS A 938 31.87 -11.74 -38.28
C HIS A 938 32.03 -13.26 -38.44
N ASP A 939 33.12 -13.85 -37.92
CA ASP A 939 33.43 -15.28 -38.01
C ASP A 939 32.88 -16.09 -36.81
N GLY A 940 32.48 -15.42 -35.72
CA GLY A 940 31.72 -16.00 -34.61
C GLY A 940 32.51 -16.36 -33.34
#